data_AF-A0A669E1P1-F1
#
_entry.id   AF-A0A669E1P1-F1
#
_cell.length_a   1.000
_cell.length_b   1.000
_cell.length_c   1.000
_cell.angle_alpha   90.00
_cell.angle_beta   90.00
_cell.angle_gamma   90.00
#
_symmetry.space_group_name_H-M   'P 1'
#
loop_
_entity.id
_entity.type
_entity.pdbx_description
1 polymer ?
#
loop_
_entity_poly.entity_id
_entity_poly.type
_entity_poly.pdbx_seq_one_letter_code
_entity_poly.pdbx_strand_id
1 'polypeptide(L)'
;MASDISEASLSTAELKLQFAPFSSALEAGFWHELTQKKLNDYRLDESPKCIKGYYYNGDPLGLPTRLTLEYSAFDVDGSTPARCCPALGTLYNTNTLDAFKTTDKKALLEKEAKEWIIYKDLKKYNFYYWFCFPALCFKEAITLVRPPSVLDQVFSAKQIAALQDAYDGLCIKTGATAVPYFLIKYTDESVQMAVLGDWETFFSDTKKVTVGVYDPCTLSQHPGWPLRNLLMLVANQWGSKLDTVEVLCFRDRTLQGSRSIQQSVIFHVKLPELPNNSACPKSVGWEKNPKGAMGPRMVNLSECMDPKRFTRPRLHSSVDLNLKLMRWRLVPSLDLDKVINTKCLLLGAGTLGCNVARMLMGWGVRHITFVDNAKISYSNPVRQPLYEFEDCLGGGKSKAMAAVDRLTKIFPGVNAEGYNMSIPMPGHPVNFSQTTLSQAQRDVEQLEKLIAEHDVVFLLMDTRESRWLPTVIAASKRKLVVNAALGFDTFVVMRHGLKKPPNTQSVSTEPDSSPSCSSASSSSSTPAGAAPAVPGSSLFSNIPGHKLGCYFCNDVVAPGDSTRDRTLDQQCTVSRPGLAMIAGALAVEMMVSILQHSEGGYAVASSSDDRMNEPPTSLGLVPHQIRGFLSRFDNVLPASLAFDKCTACSPIVLDHYEREGFSFLSKVFNSSHSFLEDLTGLTLLHQETQAAEVDYGHTYTHPHK
;
A
#
# COMPACT_ATOMS: atom_id res chain seq x y z
N MET A 1 -47.16 -39.27 41.85
CA MET A 1 -46.03 -39.90 42.55
C MET A 1 -44.80 -39.21 42.00
N ALA A 2 -44.14 -38.25 42.67
CA ALA A 2 -43.81 -38.16 44.11
C ALA A 2 -43.08 -39.44 44.57
N SER A 3 -41.87 -39.38 45.13
CA SER A 3 -41.10 -38.25 45.69
C SER A 3 -39.58 -38.41 45.44
N ASP A 4 -38.75 -37.72 46.24
CA ASP A 4 -37.32 -37.97 46.46
C ASP A 4 -36.32 -37.28 45.49
N ILE A 5 -36.31 -35.95 45.53
CA ILE A 5 -35.05 -35.20 45.44
C ILE A 5 -34.62 -34.89 46.87
N SER A 6 -33.60 -35.61 47.35
CA SER A 6 -33.02 -35.45 48.68
C SER A 6 -32.47 -34.04 48.88
N GLU A 7 -32.71 -33.46 50.07
CA GLU A 7 -32.10 -32.21 50.52
C GLU A 7 -30.56 -32.33 50.58
N ALA A 8 -29.89 -31.98 49.49
CA ALA A 8 -28.45 -31.79 49.48
C ALA A 8 -28.14 -30.49 50.22
N SER A 9 -27.63 -30.61 51.45
CA SER A 9 -27.22 -29.50 52.31
C SER A 9 -26.30 -28.54 51.56
N LEU A 10 -26.82 -27.35 51.22
CA LEU A 10 -26.03 -26.24 50.70
C LEU A 10 -25.07 -25.77 51.79
N SER A 11 -23.83 -26.27 51.74
CA SER A 11 -22.74 -25.69 52.50
C SER A 11 -22.57 -24.23 52.08
N THR A 12 -22.79 -23.31 53.01
CA THR A 12 -22.62 -21.88 52.79
C THR A 12 -21.14 -21.56 52.58
N ALA A 13 -20.67 -21.73 51.34
CA ALA A 13 -19.37 -21.24 50.91
C ALA A 13 -19.37 -19.71 51.01
N GLU A 14 -18.51 -19.16 51.85
CA GLU A 14 -18.38 -17.71 52.03
C GLU A 14 -18.11 -17.03 50.70
N LEU A 15 -19.00 -16.12 50.30
CA LEU A 15 -18.86 -15.33 49.08
C LEU A 15 -17.67 -14.37 49.24
N LYS A 16 -16.66 -14.54 48.40
CA LYS A 16 -15.42 -13.75 48.42
C LYS A 16 -15.45 -12.64 47.37
N LEU A 17 -15.06 -11.43 47.76
CA LEU A 17 -15.01 -10.30 46.84
C LEU A 17 -13.90 -10.47 45.79
N GLN A 18 -14.26 -10.33 44.52
CA GLN A 18 -13.34 -10.31 43.38
C GLN A 18 -13.35 -8.93 42.71
N PHE A 19 -12.22 -8.54 42.11
CA PHE A 19 -12.02 -7.20 41.52
C PHE A 19 -11.66 -7.30 40.04
N ALA A 20 -12.19 -6.40 39.21
CA ALA A 20 -11.83 -6.29 37.80
C ALA A 20 -10.55 -5.44 37.63
N PRO A 21 -9.49 -5.97 36.99
CA PRO A 21 -8.21 -5.26 36.83
C PRO A 21 -8.24 -4.24 35.70
N PHE A 22 -7.57 -3.10 35.92
CA PHE A 22 -7.33 -2.09 34.88
C PHE A 22 -6.62 -2.69 33.65
N SER A 23 -7.05 -2.20 32.48
CA SER A 23 -6.36 -2.34 31.20
C SER A 23 -5.81 -0.97 30.80
N SER A 24 -4.60 -0.95 30.25
CA SER A 24 -4.00 0.24 29.65
C SER A 24 -4.68 0.57 28.32
N ALA A 25 -4.89 1.87 28.09
CA ALA A 25 -5.25 2.46 26.81
C ALA A 25 -4.27 3.60 26.52
N LEU A 26 -3.54 3.53 25.41
CA LEU A 26 -2.56 4.56 25.04
C LEU A 26 -2.82 5.07 23.64
N GLU A 27 -2.97 6.38 23.51
CA GLU A 27 -3.17 7.02 22.22
C GLU A 27 -1.86 7.17 21.43
N ALA A 28 -1.98 7.39 20.11
CA ALA A 28 -0.84 7.75 19.27
C ALA A 28 -0.14 9.04 19.74
N GLY A 29 -0.90 10.02 20.26
CA GLY A 29 -0.36 11.28 20.78
C GLY A 29 0.64 11.09 21.93
N PHE A 30 0.36 10.16 22.86
CA PHE A 30 1.27 9.83 23.96
C PHE A 30 2.64 9.37 23.47
N TRP A 31 2.66 8.47 22.47
CA TRP A 31 3.90 7.94 21.90
C TRP A 31 4.72 8.98 21.15
N HIS A 32 4.05 9.95 20.53
CA HIS A 32 4.68 11.05 19.82
C HIS A 32 5.39 11.99 20.80
N GLU A 33 4.67 12.45 21.83
CA GLU A 33 5.21 13.34 22.86
C GLU A 33 6.36 12.68 23.64
N LEU A 34 6.22 11.41 24.02
CA LEU A 34 7.29 10.63 24.64
C LEU A 34 8.56 10.59 23.76
N THR A 35 8.39 10.44 22.46
CA THR A 35 9.52 10.40 21.51
C THR A 35 10.19 11.78 21.40
N GLN A 36 9.40 12.86 21.36
CA GLN A 36 9.93 14.23 21.34
C GLN A 36 10.68 14.58 22.63
N LYS A 37 10.07 14.37 23.81
CA LYS A 37 10.75 14.62 25.09
C LYS A 37 11.98 13.74 25.29
N LYS A 38 11.97 12.47 24.84
CA LYS A 38 13.17 11.61 24.91
C LYS A 38 14.31 12.12 24.01
N LEU A 39 14.02 12.63 22.82
CA LEU A 39 15.05 13.13 21.91
C LEU A 39 15.60 14.51 22.32
N ASN A 40 14.72 15.42 22.73
CA ASN A 40 15.08 16.82 22.98
C ASN A 40 15.57 17.04 24.42
N ASP A 41 14.79 16.55 25.39
CA ASP A 41 14.91 16.93 26.81
C ASP A 41 15.68 15.88 27.61
N TYR A 42 15.23 14.61 27.59
CA TYR A 42 15.75 13.56 28.47
C TYR A 42 17.06 12.93 27.93
N ARG A 43 17.17 12.75 26.61
CA ARG A 43 18.35 12.21 25.91
C ARG A 43 18.77 10.82 26.41
N LEU A 44 19.75 10.76 27.31
CA LEU A 44 20.28 9.52 27.93
C LEU A 44 19.78 9.32 29.37
N ASP A 45 19.06 10.29 29.93
CA ASP A 45 18.52 10.23 31.28
C ASP A 45 17.45 9.14 31.42
N GLU A 46 17.69 8.20 32.33
CA GLU A 46 16.78 7.10 32.67
C GLU A 46 16.03 7.35 33.99
N SER A 47 16.14 8.55 34.58
CA SER A 47 15.43 8.91 35.81
C SER A 47 13.90 8.92 35.63
N PRO A 48 13.13 8.54 36.68
CA PRO A 48 11.67 8.54 36.63
C PRO A 48 11.09 9.91 36.29
N LYS A 49 10.09 9.94 35.41
CA LYS A 49 9.35 11.16 35.03
C LYS A 49 7.90 11.07 35.44
N CYS A 50 7.38 12.08 36.15
CA CYS A 50 5.96 12.13 36.46
C CYS A 50 5.11 12.26 35.18
N ILE A 51 4.00 11.54 35.13
CA ILE A 51 2.97 11.60 34.10
C ILE A 51 1.58 11.62 34.76
N LYS A 52 0.55 12.03 34.04
CA LYS A 52 -0.84 12.04 34.52
C LYS A 52 -1.73 11.33 33.50
N GLY A 53 -2.25 10.18 33.87
CA GLY A 53 -3.34 9.54 33.15
C GLY A 53 -4.70 9.97 33.70
N TYR A 54 -5.76 9.41 33.13
CA TYR A 54 -7.09 9.49 33.70
C TYR A 54 -7.90 8.22 33.44
N TYR A 55 -8.98 8.03 34.20
CA TYR A 55 -9.98 6.99 33.96
C TYR A 55 -11.38 7.56 34.12
N TYR A 56 -12.36 6.90 33.48
CA TYR A 56 -13.76 7.29 33.48
C TYR A 56 -14.65 6.03 33.56
N ASN A 57 -15.93 6.20 33.90
CA ASN A 57 -16.88 5.09 34.08
C ASN A 57 -17.99 5.01 33.01
N GLY A 58 -17.88 5.85 31.96
CA GLY A 58 -18.82 5.93 30.83
C GLY A 58 -18.71 4.81 29.78
N ASP A 59 -17.76 3.87 29.89
CA ASP A 59 -17.60 2.75 28.95
C ASP A 59 -18.85 1.84 28.91
N PRO A 60 -19.34 1.43 27.72
CA PRO A 60 -20.40 0.43 27.56
C PRO A 60 -20.13 -0.93 28.22
N LEU A 61 -21.21 -1.66 28.52
CA LEU A 61 -21.15 -3.03 29.06
C LEU A 61 -20.26 -3.94 28.21
N GLY A 62 -19.37 -4.69 28.86
CA GLY A 62 -18.46 -5.64 28.20
C GLY A 62 -17.08 -5.08 27.84
N LEU A 63 -16.85 -3.76 27.95
CA LEU A 63 -15.52 -3.19 27.81
C LEU A 63 -14.72 -3.31 29.12
N PRO A 64 -13.38 -3.52 29.05
CA PRO A 64 -12.54 -3.59 30.25
C PRO A 64 -12.41 -2.21 30.90
N THR A 65 -12.15 -2.17 32.21
CA THR A 65 -11.81 -0.94 32.95
C THR A 65 -10.56 -0.30 32.37
N ARG A 66 -10.67 0.86 31.72
CA ARG A 66 -9.53 1.52 31.05
C ARG A 66 -8.89 2.61 31.93
N LEU A 67 -7.57 2.70 31.86
CA LEU A 67 -6.81 3.90 32.22
C LEU A 67 -6.12 4.42 30.96
N THR A 68 -6.41 5.67 30.62
CA THR A 68 -5.99 6.30 29.35
C THR A 68 -4.76 7.19 29.56
N LEU A 69 -3.79 7.09 28.65
CA LEU A 69 -2.72 8.07 28.46
C LEU A 69 -2.82 8.71 27.07
N GLU A 70 -2.94 10.04 27.05
CA GLU A 70 -3.02 10.88 25.86
C GLU A 70 -1.73 11.72 25.67
N TYR A 71 -1.75 12.63 24.70
CA TYR A 71 -0.70 13.66 24.51
C TYR A 71 -0.46 14.50 25.78
N SER A 72 -1.54 14.88 26.48
CA SER A 72 -1.52 15.68 27.72
C SER A 72 -0.87 14.97 28.93
N ALA A 73 -0.53 13.67 28.82
CA ALA A 73 -0.05 12.91 29.96
C ALA A 73 1.31 13.37 30.51
N PHE A 74 2.08 14.18 29.77
CA PHE A 74 3.34 14.78 30.22
C PHE A 74 3.18 16.19 30.78
N ASP A 75 1.94 16.68 30.92
CA ASP A 75 1.57 17.91 31.61
C ASP A 75 0.83 17.54 32.91
N VAL A 76 1.59 17.47 34.00
CA VAL A 76 1.07 17.03 35.32
C VAL A 76 0.11 18.06 35.92
N ASP A 77 0.25 19.34 35.59
CA ASP A 77 -0.56 20.45 36.13
C ASP A 77 -1.75 20.84 35.23
N GLY A 78 -1.77 20.40 33.96
CA GLY A 78 -2.85 20.66 33.01
C GLY A 78 -4.25 20.18 33.43
N SER A 79 -5.29 20.68 32.77
CA SER A 79 -6.67 20.27 33.08
C SER A 79 -6.94 18.81 32.74
N THR A 80 -7.72 18.13 33.60
CA THR A 80 -8.24 16.79 33.32
C THR A 80 -9.57 16.91 32.55
N PRO A 81 -9.89 16.01 31.59
CA PRO A 81 -11.17 16.04 30.91
C PRO A 81 -12.38 15.97 31.87
N ALA A 82 -13.51 16.54 31.45
CA ALA A 82 -14.73 16.53 32.25
C ALA A 82 -15.18 15.09 32.57
N ARG A 83 -15.69 14.86 33.79
CA ARG A 83 -16.10 13.55 34.30
C ARG A 83 -15.03 12.45 34.18
N CYS A 84 -13.76 12.81 34.28
CA CYS A 84 -12.64 11.86 34.34
C CYS A 84 -11.88 12.06 35.65
N CYS A 85 -11.54 10.97 36.34
CA CYS A 85 -10.69 11.01 37.52
C CYS A 85 -9.21 11.03 37.10
N PRO A 86 -8.40 12.01 37.57
CA PRO A 86 -6.97 12.00 37.33
C PRO A 86 -6.31 10.82 38.05
N ALA A 87 -5.33 10.21 37.39
CA ALA A 87 -4.49 9.15 37.94
C ALA A 87 -3.02 9.53 37.71
N LEU A 88 -2.36 9.98 38.77
CA LEU A 88 -0.93 10.30 38.71
C LEU A 88 -0.09 9.05 38.42
N GLY A 89 1.05 9.28 37.79
CA GLY A 89 1.88 8.29 37.13
C GLY A 89 3.37 8.64 37.19
N THR A 90 4.23 7.63 37.02
CA THR A 90 5.69 7.72 37.02
C THR A 90 6.18 6.83 35.90
N LEU A 91 6.78 7.41 34.86
CA LEU A 91 7.33 6.69 33.71
C LEU A 91 8.81 6.38 33.94
N TYR A 92 9.16 5.10 33.96
CA TYR A 92 10.55 4.64 33.95
C TYR A 92 10.98 4.25 32.53
N ASN A 93 11.99 4.89 31.96
CA ASN A 93 12.36 4.72 30.55
C ASN A 93 13.86 4.41 30.41
N THR A 94 14.22 3.22 29.90
CA THR A 94 15.62 2.88 29.60
C THR A 94 15.95 3.11 28.12
N ASN A 95 17.24 3.05 27.80
CA ASN A 95 17.78 3.20 26.45
C ASN A 95 18.11 1.86 25.76
N THR A 96 17.88 0.73 26.45
CA THR A 96 18.10 -0.62 25.90
C THR A 96 17.03 -1.62 26.35
N LEU A 97 16.69 -2.53 25.42
CA LEU A 97 15.75 -3.61 25.63
C LEU A 97 16.26 -4.66 26.63
N ASP A 98 17.58 -4.81 26.77
CA ASP A 98 18.14 -5.77 27.71
C ASP A 98 18.08 -5.22 29.14
N ALA A 99 18.30 -3.92 29.34
CA ALA A 99 17.97 -3.27 30.62
C ALA A 99 16.48 -3.39 30.96
N PHE A 100 15.57 -3.35 29.97
CA PHE A 100 14.15 -3.64 30.23
C PHE A 100 13.96 -5.05 30.78
N LYS A 101 14.56 -6.07 30.16
CA LYS A 101 14.39 -7.46 30.56
C LYS A 101 15.01 -7.76 31.93
N THR A 102 16.19 -7.21 32.23
CA THR A 102 16.93 -7.49 33.48
C THR A 102 16.45 -6.68 34.69
N THR A 103 15.76 -5.55 34.48
CA THR A 103 15.19 -4.75 35.58
C THR A 103 14.23 -5.60 36.44
N ASP A 104 14.45 -5.67 37.74
CA ASP A 104 13.61 -6.42 38.67
C ASP A 104 12.20 -5.82 38.80
N LYS A 105 11.23 -6.50 38.17
CA LYS A 105 9.81 -6.13 38.17
C LYS A 105 9.11 -6.33 39.52
N LYS A 106 9.66 -7.18 40.39
CA LYS A 106 9.13 -7.44 41.73
C LYS A 106 9.62 -6.38 42.71
N ALA A 107 10.92 -6.09 42.71
CA ALA A 107 11.48 -4.98 43.49
C ALA A 107 10.89 -3.62 43.06
N LEU A 108 10.67 -3.40 41.75
CA LEU A 108 9.92 -2.24 41.28
C LEU A 108 8.49 -2.24 41.84
N LEU A 109 7.71 -3.32 41.70
CA LEU A 109 6.34 -3.34 42.28
C LEU A 109 6.31 -3.21 43.82
N GLU A 110 7.34 -3.63 44.55
CA GLU A 110 7.41 -3.50 46.01
C GLU A 110 7.85 -2.11 46.47
N LYS A 111 8.77 -1.46 45.73
CA LYS A 111 9.06 -0.03 45.85
C LYS A 111 7.80 0.78 45.53
N GLU A 112 7.14 0.46 44.42
CA GLU A 112 6.04 1.26 43.91
C GLU A 112 4.70 0.96 44.61
N ALA A 113 4.56 -0.17 45.31
CA ALA A 113 3.47 -0.36 46.27
C ALA A 113 3.63 0.50 47.54
N LYS A 114 4.81 1.09 47.76
CA LYS A 114 5.02 2.17 48.73
C LYS A 114 4.86 3.56 48.09
N GLU A 115 5.33 3.77 46.85
CA GLU A 115 5.19 5.03 46.08
C GLU A 115 5.04 4.77 44.56
N TRP A 116 3.84 4.95 43.98
CA TRP A 116 3.41 4.23 42.76
C TRP A 116 4.18 4.49 41.41
N ILE A 117 3.96 3.55 40.46
CA ILE A 117 4.01 3.62 38.97
C ILE A 117 5.28 3.03 38.23
N ILE A 118 5.30 2.99 36.88
CA ILE A 118 5.81 1.87 36.02
C ILE A 118 6.27 2.30 34.58
N TYR A 119 6.69 1.37 33.72
CA TYR A 119 7.87 1.46 32.84
C TYR A 119 7.65 1.36 31.30
N LYS A 120 8.56 1.96 30.47
CA LYS A 120 8.76 1.60 29.04
C LYS A 120 10.09 2.02 28.31
N ASP A 121 10.63 1.15 27.42
CA ASP A 121 11.75 1.34 26.46
C ASP A 121 11.34 1.70 24.99
N LEU A 122 12.30 2.21 24.20
CA LEU A 122 12.12 2.85 22.88
C LEU A 122 13.36 2.71 21.96
N LYS A 123 13.31 1.91 20.87
CA LYS A 123 14.38 1.91 19.84
C LYS A 123 14.08 1.41 18.40
N LYS A 124 12.82 1.08 18.04
CA LYS A 124 12.48 0.58 16.68
C LYS A 124 11.15 1.09 16.09
N TYR A 125 10.48 2.08 16.69
CA TYR A 125 9.03 2.36 16.55
C TYR A 125 8.09 1.17 16.84
N ASN A 126 8.64 -0.03 17.04
CA ASN A 126 8.13 -1.00 17.99
C ASN A 126 8.47 -0.49 19.38
N PHE A 127 7.46 -0.29 20.21
CA PHE A 127 7.63 0.11 21.59
C PHE A 127 7.11 -1.00 22.53
N TYR A 128 7.89 -1.45 23.52
CA TYR A 128 7.53 -2.53 24.46
C TYR A 128 7.14 -2.01 25.85
N TYR A 129 5.85 -2.08 26.24
CA TYR A 129 5.36 -1.60 27.55
C TYR A 129 4.85 -2.72 28.44
N TRP A 130 4.82 -2.45 29.74
CA TRP A 130 4.08 -3.26 30.68
C TRP A 130 3.50 -2.32 31.71
N PHE A 131 2.17 -2.18 31.77
CA PHE A 131 1.52 -1.42 32.84
C PHE A 131 1.44 -2.26 34.10
N CYS A 132 1.34 -1.58 35.23
CA CYS A 132 0.98 -2.18 36.49
C CYS A 132 0.20 -1.16 37.31
N PHE A 133 -0.76 -1.67 38.07
CA PHE A 133 -1.66 -0.88 38.90
C PHE A 133 -1.50 -1.40 40.34
N PRO A 134 -0.55 -0.83 41.12
CA PRO A 134 -0.19 -1.35 42.44
C PRO A 134 -1.41 -1.45 43.35
N ALA A 135 -1.76 -2.67 43.72
CA ALA A 135 -2.88 -2.97 44.59
C ALA A 135 -2.47 -3.92 45.71
N LEU A 136 -2.83 -3.52 46.94
CA LEU A 136 -2.44 -4.23 48.15
C LEU A 136 -3.32 -5.48 48.35
N CYS A 137 -2.73 -6.58 48.82
CA CYS A 137 -3.43 -7.82 49.14
C CYS A 137 -3.69 -7.90 50.65
N PHE A 138 -4.96 -8.10 51.02
CA PHE A 138 -5.28 -8.71 52.30
C PHE A 138 -4.68 -10.13 52.39
N LYS A 139 -4.30 -10.57 53.60
CA LYS A 139 -3.85 -11.94 53.85
C LYS A 139 -5.01 -12.94 53.77
N GLU A 140 -6.18 -12.51 54.23
CA GLU A 140 -7.45 -13.23 54.18
C GLU A 140 -8.37 -12.56 53.15
N ALA A 141 -9.30 -13.32 52.55
CA ALA A 141 -10.20 -12.77 51.54
C ALA A 141 -11.32 -11.95 52.20
N ILE A 142 -11.65 -10.79 51.64
CA ILE A 142 -12.79 -9.99 52.09
C ILE A 142 -14.09 -10.77 51.84
N THR A 143 -14.88 -10.96 52.89
CA THR A 143 -16.17 -11.68 52.81
C THR A 143 -17.31 -10.71 52.51
N LEU A 144 -18.18 -11.13 51.60
CA LEU A 144 -19.42 -10.43 51.24
C LEU A 144 -20.53 -10.84 52.21
N VAL A 145 -21.02 -9.89 52.99
CA VAL A 145 -22.17 -10.05 53.89
C VAL A 145 -23.49 -10.05 53.10
N ARG A 146 -23.52 -9.32 51.99
CA ARG A 146 -24.62 -9.31 51.01
C ARG A 146 -24.06 -9.35 49.59
N PRO A 147 -24.69 -10.07 48.65
CA PRO A 147 -24.26 -10.08 47.26
C PRO A 147 -24.41 -8.67 46.62
N PRO A 148 -23.67 -8.36 45.54
CA PRO A 148 -23.80 -7.10 44.82
C PRO A 148 -25.18 -6.93 44.19
N SER A 149 -25.89 -5.89 44.61
CA SER A 149 -27.21 -5.51 44.09
C SER A 149 -27.11 -4.26 43.23
N VAL A 150 -27.97 -4.15 42.22
CA VAL A 150 -28.06 -2.98 41.35
C VAL A 150 -28.75 -1.84 42.11
N LEU A 151 -28.33 -0.59 41.88
CA LEU A 151 -28.83 0.57 42.65
C LEU A 151 -30.37 0.68 42.65
N ASP A 152 -31.02 0.44 41.50
CA ASP A 152 -32.48 0.46 41.32
C ASP A 152 -33.25 -0.58 42.18
N GLN A 153 -32.55 -1.57 42.75
CA GLN A 153 -33.14 -2.57 43.65
C GLN A 153 -33.08 -2.16 45.13
N VAL A 154 -32.34 -1.10 45.45
CA VAL A 154 -32.03 -0.68 46.84
C VAL A 154 -32.44 0.77 47.09
N PHE A 155 -32.33 1.64 46.09
CA PHE A 155 -32.64 3.07 46.18
C PHE A 155 -33.89 3.41 45.39
N SER A 156 -34.76 4.26 45.93
CA SER A 156 -35.89 4.83 45.20
C SER A 156 -35.43 5.83 44.14
N ALA A 157 -36.25 6.06 43.10
CA ALA A 157 -35.94 7.03 42.05
C ALA A 157 -35.62 8.46 42.58
N LYS A 158 -36.23 8.86 43.71
CA LYS A 158 -35.92 10.13 44.39
C LYS A 158 -34.51 10.13 44.99
N GLN A 159 -34.12 9.05 45.66
CA GLN A 159 -32.78 8.91 46.23
C GLN A 159 -31.71 8.78 45.14
N ILE A 160 -32.02 8.14 43.99
CA ILE A 160 -31.11 8.08 42.83
C ILE A 160 -30.84 9.48 42.27
N ALA A 161 -31.87 10.32 42.10
CA ALA A 161 -31.69 11.71 41.67
C ALA A 161 -30.87 12.52 42.71
N ALA A 162 -31.24 12.45 43.99
CA ALA A 162 -30.51 13.13 45.07
C ALA A 162 -29.04 12.67 45.18
N LEU A 163 -28.74 11.41 44.85
CA LEU A 163 -27.38 10.87 44.80
C LEU A 163 -26.56 11.44 43.63
N GLN A 164 -27.18 11.70 42.47
CA GLN A 164 -26.54 12.41 41.36
C GLN A 164 -26.26 13.87 41.73
N ASP A 165 -27.26 14.58 42.27
CA ASP A 165 -27.13 15.99 42.67
C ASP A 165 -26.08 16.19 43.78
N ALA A 166 -26.04 15.29 44.77
CA ALA A 166 -25.05 15.33 45.85
C ALA A 166 -23.62 15.07 45.35
N TYR A 167 -23.45 14.18 44.35
CA TYR A 167 -22.14 13.92 43.75
C TYR A 167 -21.65 15.10 42.88
N ASP A 168 -22.54 15.72 42.11
CA ASP A 168 -22.22 16.91 41.32
C ASP A 168 -21.88 18.09 42.24
N GLY A 169 -22.63 18.27 43.34
CA GLY A 169 -22.32 19.23 44.39
C GLY A 169 -20.95 18.99 45.06
N LEU A 170 -20.57 17.73 45.28
CA LEU A 170 -19.24 17.38 45.81
C LEU A 170 -18.12 17.73 44.81
N CYS A 171 -18.33 17.46 43.51
CA CYS A 171 -17.38 17.82 42.45
C CYS A 171 -17.18 19.35 42.38
N ILE A 172 -18.28 20.12 42.42
CA ILE A 172 -18.24 21.60 42.47
C ILE A 172 -17.50 22.09 43.73
N LYS A 173 -17.82 21.56 44.92
CA LYS A 173 -17.18 21.94 46.18
C LYS A 173 -15.67 21.66 46.20
N THR A 174 -15.22 20.60 45.54
CA THR A 174 -13.81 20.20 45.46
C THR A 174 -13.06 20.82 44.28
N GLY A 175 -13.75 21.49 43.35
CA GLY A 175 -13.16 22.01 42.12
C GLY A 175 -12.66 20.92 41.15
N ALA A 176 -13.10 19.67 41.34
CA ALA A 176 -12.63 18.52 40.59
C ALA A 176 -13.67 18.05 39.56
N THR A 177 -13.20 17.50 38.43
CA THR A 177 -14.07 16.95 37.36
C THR A 177 -14.76 15.64 37.74
N ALA A 178 -14.17 14.87 38.65
CA ALA A 178 -14.72 13.67 39.28
C ALA A 178 -13.93 13.35 40.56
N VAL A 179 -14.62 12.95 41.63
CA VAL A 179 -14.02 12.62 42.93
C VAL A 179 -13.90 11.10 43.07
N PRO A 180 -12.68 10.53 43.20
CA PRO A 180 -12.47 9.08 43.09
C PRO A 180 -13.02 8.28 44.28
N TYR A 181 -13.00 8.87 45.48
CA TYR A 181 -13.45 8.24 46.72
C TYR A 181 -14.19 9.27 47.59
N PHE A 182 -15.32 8.89 48.15
CA PHE A 182 -16.19 9.79 48.90
C PHE A 182 -16.99 9.05 49.97
N LEU A 183 -17.53 9.79 50.93
CA LEU A 183 -18.38 9.27 52.00
C LEU A 183 -19.84 9.55 51.66
N ILE A 184 -20.74 8.66 52.04
CA ILE A 184 -22.17 8.76 51.74
C ILE A 184 -22.98 8.59 53.03
N LYS A 185 -23.99 9.43 53.21
CA LYS A 185 -25.02 9.27 54.23
C LYS A 185 -26.36 9.55 53.57
N TYR A 186 -27.30 8.62 53.68
CA TYR A 186 -28.61 8.73 53.05
C TYR A 186 -29.74 8.40 54.04
N THR A 187 -30.87 9.03 53.81
CA THR A 187 -32.17 8.74 54.40
C THR A 187 -33.19 8.53 53.27
N ASP A 188 -34.45 8.28 53.60
CA ASP A 188 -35.52 8.18 52.59
C ASP A 188 -35.76 9.50 51.82
N GLU A 189 -35.34 10.62 52.39
CA GLU A 189 -35.61 11.98 51.87
C GLU A 189 -34.36 12.77 51.47
N SER A 190 -33.15 12.35 51.87
CA SER A 190 -31.93 13.14 51.65
C SER A 190 -30.70 12.27 51.40
N VAL A 191 -29.76 12.78 50.59
CA VAL A 191 -28.45 12.18 50.38
C VAL A 191 -27.39 13.26 50.60
N GLN A 192 -26.39 12.95 51.42
CA GLN A 192 -25.25 13.81 51.70
C GLN A 192 -23.97 13.09 51.29
N MET A 193 -23.02 13.84 50.73
CA MET A 193 -21.68 13.34 50.41
C MET A 193 -20.60 14.24 50.99
N ALA A 194 -19.49 13.63 51.39
CA ALA A 194 -18.29 14.33 51.89
C ALA A 194 -17.01 13.69 51.35
N VAL A 195 -15.88 14.38 51.51
CA VAL A 195 -14.56 13.85 51.17
C VAL A 195 -14.07 12.89 52.26
N LEU A 196 -13.17 11.96 51.94
CA LEU A 196 -12.62 11.01 52.92
C LEU A 196 -11.98 11.68 54.16
N GLY A 197 -11.48 12.91 54.03
CA GLY A 197 -10.90 13.67 55.14
C GLY A 197 -11.89 14.05 56.23
N ASP A 198 -13.19 14.13 55.92
CA ASP A 198 -14.25 14.50 56.86
C ASP A 198 -14.77 13.28 57.66
N TRP A 199 -14.06 12.14 57.68
CA TRP A 199 -14.55 10.87 58.25
C TRP A 199 -15.10 11.00 59.67
N GLU A 200 -14.35 11.64 60.56
CA GLU A 200 -14.71 11.77 61.98
C GLU A 200 -15.81 12.80 62.26
N THR A 201 -16.01 13.76 61.37
CA THR A 201 -17.08 14.77 61.47
C THR A 201 -18.37 14.34 60.78
N PHE A 202 -18.27 13.44 59.80
CA PHE A 202 -19.40 12.98 58.97
C PHE A 202 -20.17 11.79 59.57
N PHE A 203 -19.48 10.83 60.19
CA PHE A 203 -20.10 9.65 60.81
C PHE A 203 -20.18 9.75 62.35
N SER A 204 -21.41 9.87 62.86
CA SER A 204 -21.69 9.89 64.31
C SER A 204 -21.78 8.50 64.93
N ASP A 205 -22.17 7.49 64.14
CA ASP A 205 -22.06 6.06 64.48
C ASP A 205 -21.03 5.45 63.52
N THR A 206 -20.00 4.81 64.07
CA THR A 206 -18.92 4.20 63.29
C THR A 206 -19.14 2.71 63.03
N LYS A 207 -20.19 2.08 63.58
CA LYS A 207 -20.42 0.63 63.39
C LYS A 207 -20.83 0.27 61.96
N LYS A 208 -21.55 1.17 61.29
CA LYS A 208 -21.99 1.06 59.90
C LYS A 208 -21.70 2.35 59.15
N VAL A 209 -20.84 2.25 58.14
CA VAL A 209 -20.46 3.38 57.29
C VAL A 209 -20.67 3.02 55.82
N THR A 210 -21.05 4.01 55.01
CA THR A 210 -21.21 3.85 53.56
C THR A 210 -20.13 4.64 52.83
N VAL A 211 -19.31 3.94 52.04
CA VAL A 211 -18.22 4.52 51.25
C VAL A 211 -18.52 4.41 49.75
N GLY A 212 -18.28 5.49 49.03
CA GLY A 212 -18.40 5.57 47.58
C GLY A 212 -17.04 5.45 46.89
N VAL A 213 -17.00 4.71 45.79
CA VAL A 213 -15.88 4.68 44.84
C VAL A 213 -16.40 5.01 43.44
N TYR A 214 -15.70 5.90 42.75
CA TYR A 214 -15.94 6.15 41.32
C TYR A 214 -15.41 4.96 40.53
N ASP A 215 -16.30 4.04 40.16
CA ASP A 215 -15.93 2.71 39.67
C ASP A 215 -15.86 2.68 38.13
N PRO A 216 -14.68 2.48 37.51
CA PRO A 216 -14.57 2.30 36.07
C PRO A 216 -15.16 0.97 35.57
N CYS A 217 -15.59 0.06 36.45
CA CYS A 217 -15.98 -1.28 36.05
C CYS A 217 -17.34 -1.35 35.34
N THR A 218 -17.37 -2.16 34.29
CA THR A 218 -18.57 -2.41 33.52
C THR A 218 -19.36 -3.64 33.97
N LEU A 219 -18.77 -4.50 34.81
CA LEU A 219 -19.33 -5.79 35.25
C LEU A 219 -20.32 -5.62 36.40
N SER A 220 -21.52 -6.17 36.27
CA SER A 220 -22.60 -6.04 37.28
C SER A 220 -22.30 -6.68 38.63
N GLN A 221 -21.44 -7.71 38.69
CA GLN A 221 -21.16 -8.49 39.90
C GLN A 221 -19.78 -8.21 40.53
N HIS A 222 -18.93 -7.39 39.89
CA HIS A 222 -17.56 -7.15 40.36
C HIS A 222 -17.22 -5.65 40.35
N PRO A 223 -16.67 -5.11 41.46
CA PRO A 223 -16.09 -3.76 41.48
C PRO A 223 -14.77 -3.69 40.70
N GLY A 224 -14.39 -2.49 40.28
CA GLY A 224 -13.07 -2.21 39.72
C GLY A 224 -11.92 -2.26 40.74
N TRP A 225 -10.71 -2.33 40.20
CA TRP A 225 -9.45 -2.35 40.96
C TRP A 225 -9.26 -1.21 42.00
N PRO A 226 -9.72 0.05 41.80
CA PRO A 226 -9.53 1.15 42.77
C PRO A 226 -10.03 0.84 44.19
N LEU A 227 -11.18 0.16 44.29
CA LEU A 227 -11.82 -0.16 45.57
C LEU A 227 -10.88 -0.93 46.51
N ARG A 228 -10.00 -1.77 45.96
CA ARG A 228 -9.10 -2.62 46.73
C ARG A 228 -8.15 -1.83 47.63
N ASN A 229 -7.65 -0.69 47.13
CA ASN A 229 -6.76 0.19 47.91
C ASN A 229 -7.56 1.02 48.92
N LEU A 230 -8.79 1.43 48.59
CA LEU A 230 -9.69 2.09 49.54
C LEU A 230 -10.02 1.18 50.74
N LEU A 231 -10.41 -0.07 50.49
CA LEU A 231 -10.75 -1.01 51.58
C LEU A 231 -9.55 -1.31 52.48
N MET A 232 -8.33 -1.36 51.92
CA MET A 232 -7.10 -1.50 52.71
C MET A 232 -6.84 -0.28 53.60
N LEU A 233 -7.06 0.93 53.11
CA LEU A 233 -6.97 2.17 53.90
C LEU A 233 -8.00 2.16 55.04
N VAL A 234 -9.26 1.82 54.73
CA VAL A 234 -10.36 1.79 55.72
C VAL A 234 -10.10 0.74 56.80
N ALA A 235 -9.65 -0.46 56.42
CA ALA A 235 -9.29 -1.51 57.37
C ALA A 235 -8.12 -1.09 58.29
N ASN A 236 -7.12 -0.38 57.76
CA ASN A 236 -5.95 0.03 58.53
C ASN A 236 -6.23 1.19 59.50
N GLN A 237 -7.06 2.17 59.11
CA GLN A 237 -7.33 3.35 59.94
C GLN A 237 -8.50 3.15 60.91
N TRP A 238 -9.55 2.45 60.48
CA TRP A 238 -10.83 2.36 61.22
C TRP A 238 -11.33 0.92 61.42
N GLY A 239 -10.62 -0.11 60.94
CA GLY A 239 -11.09 -1.50 60.96
C GLY A 239 -11.52 -2.01 62.35
N SER A 240 -10.87 -1.58 63.42
CA SER A 240 -11.22 -1.94 64.81
C SER A 240 -12.47 -1.25 65.36
N LYS A 241 -13.05 -0.28 64.63
CA LYS A 241 -14.26 0.47 64.98
C LYS A 241 -15.48 0.11 64.11
N LEU A 242 -15.29 -0.75 63.10
CA LEU A 242 -16.26 -1.02 62.03
C LEU A 242 -16.78 -2.47 62.10
N ASP A 243 -18.10 -2.66 62.25
CA ASP A 243 -18.70 -4.00 62.18
C ASP A 243 -18.89 -4.45 60.72
N THR A 244 -19.42 -3.55 59.88
CA THR A 244 -19.67 -3.77 58.45
C THR A 244 -19.53 -2.48 57.66
N VAL A 245 -18.93 -2.56 56.47
CA VAL A 245 -18.81 -1.43 55.53
C VAL A 245 -19.75 -1.66 54.35
N GLU A 246 -20.62 -0.70 54.07
CA GLU A 246 -21.40 -0.64 52.84
C GLU A 246 -20.57 0.08 51.76
N VAL A 247 -20.50 -0.50 50.57
CA VAL A 247 -19.73 0.02 49.45
C VAL A 247 -20.66 0.32 48.28
N LEU A 248 -20.66 1.57 47.82
CA LEU A 248 -21.27 1.98 46.56
C LEU A 248 -20.20 2.11 45.46
N CYS A 249 -20.31 1.28 44.44
CA CYS A 249 -19.56 1.44 43.19
C CYS A 249 -20.36 2.33 42.23
N PHE A 250 -20.01 3.62 42.19
CA PHE A 250 -20.71 4.65 41.44
C PHE A 250 -20.29 4.64 39.97
N ARG A 251 -21.26 4.41 39.08
CA ARG A 251 -21.08 4.19 37.64
C ARG A 251 -22.00 5.13 36.87
N ASP A 252 -21.45 6.24 36.40
CA ASP A 252 -22.17 7.36 35.79
C ASP A 252 -22.03 7.35 34.27
N ARG A 253 -22.98 6.70 33.60
CA ARG A 253 -22.94 6.52 32.14
C ARG A 253 -23.78 7.56 31.44
N THR A 254 -23.29 8.05 30.30
CA THR A 254 -24.04 8.93 29.40
C THR A 254 -24.27 8.21 28.07
N LEU A 255 -25.53 7.89 27.76
CA LEU A 255 -25.96 7.19 26.55
C LEU A 255 -26.97 8.06 25.82
N GLN A 256 -26.72 8.34 24.53
CA GLN A 256 -27.61 9.15 23.68
C GLN A 256 -27.98 10.53 24.28
N GLY A 257 -27.07 11.13 25.05
CA GLY A 257 -27.29 12.41 25.76
C GLY A 257 -28.01 12.30 27.10
N SER A 258 -28.53 11.11 27.46
CA SER A 258 -29.13 10.85 28.77
C SER A 258 -28.09 10.30 29.76
N ARG A 259 -28.09 10.81 30.98
CA ARG A 259 -27.20 10.39 32.08
C ARG A 259 -27.93 9.40 32.98
N SER A 260 -27.33 8.24 33.26
CA SER A 260 -27.89 7.23 34.17
C SER A 260 -26.81 6.65 35.08
N ILE A 261 -27.10 6.61 36.38
CA ILE A 261 -26.29 5.93 37.40
C ILE A 261 -26.88 4.57 37.83
N GLN A 262 -27.95 4.11 37.18
CA GLN A 262 -28.72 2.91 37.57
C GLN A 262 -27.87 1.64 37.60
N GLN A 263 -26.79 1.60 36.80
CA GLN A 263 -25.86 0.47 36.73
C GLN A 263 -24.82 0.44 37.87
N SER A 264 -24.88 1.41 38.78
CA SER A 264 -24.11 1.42 40.04
C SER A 264 -24.48 0.21 40.89
N VAL A 265 -23.52 -0.26 41.68
CA VAL A 265 -23.64 -1.53 42.42
C VAL A 265 -23.34 -1.29 43.89
N ILE A 266 -24.19 -1.83 44.77
CA ILE A 266 -24.06 -1.70 46.21
C ILE A 266 -23.95 -3.08 46.89
N PHE A 267 -23.04 -3.21 47.85
CA PHE A 267 -22.84 -4.44 48.64
C PHE A 267 -22.27 -4.14 50.01
N HIS A 268 -22.34 -5.12 50.90
CA HIS A 268 -21.81 -5.03 52.26
C HIS A 268 -20.62 -5.97 52.41
N VAL A 269 -19.50 -5.47 52.93
CA VAL A 269 -18.29 -6.24 53.23
C VAL A 269 -18.01 -6.28 54.72
N LYS A 270 -17.45 -7.39 55.18
CA LYS A 270 -16.75 -7.46 56.46
C LYS A 270 -15.25 -7.40 56.21
N LEU A 271 -14.56 -6.47 56.87
CA LEU A 271 -13.12 -6.32 56.74
C LEU A 271 -12.41 -7.28 57.73
N PRO A 272 -11.32 -7.95 57.30
CA PRO A 272 -10.52 -8.77 58.21
C PRO A 272 -9.66 -7.87 59.11
N GLU A 273 -9.37 -8.35 60.33
CA GLU A 273 -8.47 -7.63 61.25
C GLU A 273 -7.04 -7.60 60.70
N LEU A 274 -6.46 -6.40 60.60
CA LEU A 274 -5.07 -6.22 60.19
C LEU A 274 -4.18 -6.21 61.45
N PRO A 275 -3.11 -7.02 61.50
CA PRO A 275 -2.17 -6.98 62.63
C PRO A 275 -1.41 -5.65 62.64
N ASN A 276 -1.29 -5.02 63.82
CA ASN A 276 -0.63 -3.72 64.08
C ASN A 276 0.88 -3.63 63.74
N ASN A 277 1.44 -4.56 62.98
CA ASN A 277 2.88 -4.66 62.72
C ASN A 277 3.21 -4.08 61.34
N SER A 278 4.08 -3.07 61.29
CA SER A 278 4.29 -2.09 60.19
C SER A 278 4.86 -2.62 58.86
N ALA A 279 4.68 -3.90 58.53
CA ALA A 279 5.12 -4.49 57.27
C ALA A 279 4.09 -4.22 56.16
N CYS A 280 4.53 -3.61 55.06
CA CYS A 280 3.68 -3.36 53.88
C CYS A 280 3.07 -4.68 53.35
N PRO A 281 1.74 -4.76 53.15
CA PRO A 281 1.10 -5.96 52.64
C PRO A 281 1.52 -6.28 51.20
N LYS A 282 1.51 -7.57 50.85
CA LYS A 282 1.91 -8.08 49.53
C LYS A 282 1.17 -7.33 48.41
N SER A 283 1.88 -6.84 47.41
CA SER A 283 1.29 -6.13 46.27
C SER A 283 1.14 -7.01 45.03
N VAL A 284 0.16 -6.68 44.19
CA VAL A 284 -0.05 -7.19 42.83
C VAL A 284 -0.44 -6.03 41.92
N GLY A 285 -0.32 -6.18 40.60
CA GLY A 285 -0.79 -5.13 39.69
C GLY A 285 -0.37 -5.25 38.22
N TRP A 286 0.64 -6.06 37.90
CA TRP A 286 1.15 -6.22 36.54
C TRP A 286 0.06 -6.66 35.55
N GLU A 287 -0.10 -5.89 34.48
CA GLU A 287 -1.11 -6.10 33.45
C GLU A 287 -0.83 -7.40 32.66
N LYS A 288 -1.87 -8.12 32.25
CA LYS A 288 -1.72 -9.26 31.35
C LYS A 288 -1.60 -8.80 29.89
N ASN A 289 -0.81 -9.53 29.11
CA ASN A 289 -0.75 -9.32 27.66
C ASN A 289 -2.06 -9.81 26.99
N PRO A 290 -2.31 -9.50 25.69
CA PRO A 290 -3.53 -9.94 24.99
C PRO A 290 -3.71 -11.47 24.89
N LYS A 291 -2.66 -12.26 25.19
CA LYS A 291 -2.72 -13.72 25.26
C LYS A 291 -3.00 -14.25 26.67
N GLY A 292 -3.34 -13.37 27.63
CA GLY A 292 -3.64 -13.71 29.02
C GLY A 292 -2.43 -14.02 29.91
N ALA A 293 -1.21 -13.96 29.38
CA ALA A 293 0.02 -14.25 30.11
C ALA A 293 0.61 -13.00 30.80
N MET A 294 1.38 -13.24 31.87
CA MET A 294 2.12 -12.19 32.58
C MET A 294 3.35 -11.78 31.76
N GLY A 295 3.27 -10.66 31.06
CA GLY A 295 4.40 -10.13 30.28
C GLY A 295 4.06 -8.85 29.52
N PRO A 296 5.07 -8.20 28.92
CA PRO A 296 4.91 -6.93 28.23
C PRO A 296 4.07 -7.05 26.95
N ARG A 297 3.45 -5.93 26.57
CA ARG A 297 2.80 -5.70 25.28
C ARG A 297 3.75 -4.95 24.34
N MET A 298 3.58 -5.17 23.04
CA MET A 298 4.29 -4.47 21.98
C MET A 298 3.28 -3.76 21.08
N VAL A 299 3.56 -2.50 20.72
CA VAL A 299 2.83 -1.77 19.67
C VAL A 299 3.84 -1.34 18.62
N ASN A 300 3.52 -1.57 17.35
CA ASN A 300 4.28 -1.07 16.21
C ASN A 300 3.57 0.16 15.65
N LEU A 301 4.22 1.33 15.69
CA LEU A 301 3.73 2.58 15.10
C LEU A 301 4.61 3.07 13.95
N SER A 302 5.43 2.20 13.35
CA SER A 302 6.35 2.61 12.26
C SER A 302 5.62 3.21 11.06
N GLU A 303 4.39 2.80 10.78
CA GLU A 303 3.54 3.34 9.71
C GLU A 303 3.02 4.76 10.00
N CYS A 304 2.97 5.13 11.28
CA CYS A 304 2.40 6.39 11.77
C CYS A 304 3.44 7.33 12.41
N MET A 305 4.75 7.00 12.41
CA MET A 305 5.78 7.77 13.15
C MET A 305 7.18 7.86 12.54
N ASP A 306 7.57 7.01 11.58
CA ASP A 306 8.93 7.03 11.00
C ASP A 306 9.01 8.03 9.83
N PRO A 307 9.81 9.12 9.87
CA PRO A 307 9.87 10.12 8.79
C PRO A 307 10.26 9.58 7.41
N LYS A 308 11.08 8.53 7.35
CA LYS A 308 11.53 7.89 6.09
C LYS A 308 10.55 6.83 5.61
N ARG A 309 9.76 6.23 6.52
CA ARG A 309 8.60 5.37 6.19
C ARG A 309 7.25 6.10 6.29
N PHE A 310 7.23 7.42 6.42
CA PHE A 310 6.02 8.24 6.29
C PHE A 310 5.80 8.58 4.82
N THR A 311 6.87 8.88 4.08
CA THR A 311 6.81 9.21 2.66
C THR A 311 6.44 7.99 1.82
N ARG A 312 7.09 6.83 2.00
CA ARG A 312 6.87 5.65 1.15
C ARG A 312 5.41 5.14 1.18
N PRO A 313 4.84 4.70 2.32
CA PRO A 313 3.52 4.08 2.39
C PRO A 313 2.39 5.09 2.20
N ARG A 314 2.55 6.35 2.62
CA ARG A 314 1.50 7.39 2.45
C ARG A 314 1.44 7.90 1.01
N LEU A 315 2.59 7.98 0.32
CA LEU A 315 2.64 8.29 -1.11
C LEU A 315 2.17 7.09 -1.95
N HIS A 316 2.53 5.85 -1.58
CA HIS A 316 1.89 4.64 -2.13
C HIS A 316 0.37 4.73 -1.92
N SER A 317 -0.12 4.88 -0.68
CA SER A 317 -1.55 4.89 -0.40
C SER A 317 -2.29 6.00 -1.13
N SER A 318 -1.69 7.19 -1.32
CA SER A 318 -2.34 8.32 -2.02
C SER A 318 -2.34 8.16 -3.55
N VAL A 319 -1.21 7.74 -4.15
CA VAL A 319 -1.12 7.46 -5.60
C VAL A 319 -1.99 6.25 -5.96
N ASP A 320 -1.87 5.16 -5.20
CA ASP A 320 -2.68 3.96 -5.37
C ASP A 320 -4.17 4.25 -5.08
N LEU A 321 -4.52 5.17 -4.18
CA LEU A 321 -5.90 5.58 -3.95
C LEU A 321 -6.49 6.28 -5.17
N ASN A 322 -5.75 7.17 -5.85
CA ASN A 322 -6.26 7.79 -7.08
C ASN A 322 -6.59 6.75 -8.16
N LEU A 323 -5.70 5.76 -8.35
CA LEU A 323 -5.93 4.65 -9.28
C LEU A 323 -7.10 3.75 -8.83
N LYS A 324 -7.18 3.43 -7.53
CA LYS A 324 -8.31 2.69 -6.94
C LYS A 324 -9.63 3.44 -7.07
N LEU A 325 -9.63 4.78 -7.00
CA LEU A 325 -10.81 5.61 -7.22
C LEU A 325 -11.25 5.56 -8.70
N MET A 326 -10.34 5.53 -9.67
CA MET A 326 -10.70 5.28 -11.08
C MET A 326 -11.38 3.91 -11.23
N ARG A 327 -10.80 2.86 -10.64
CA ARG A 327 -11.38 1.51 -10.64
C ARG A 327 -12.77 1.49 -9.99
N TRP A 328 -12.92 2.02 -8.77
CA TRP A 328 -14.17 1.95 -8.02
C TRP A 328 -15.29 2.84 -8.57
N ARG A 329 -14.97 3.99 -9.19
CA ARG A 329 -15.97 4.96 -9.66
C ARG A 329 -16.32 4.84 -11.14
N LEU A 330 -15.37 4.42 -11.98
CA LEU A 330 -15.50 4.47 -13.44
C LEU A 330 -15.36 3.10 -14.08
N VAL A 331 -14.32 2.33 -13.72
CA VAL A 331 -13.97 1.07 -14.43
C VAL A 331 -13.72 -0.08 -13.43
N PRO A 332 -14.77 -0.73 -12.88
CA PRO A 332 -14.61 -1.77 -11.85
C PRO A 332 -13.76 -2.98 -12.26
N SER A 333 -13.78 -3.31 -13.55
CA SER A 333 -13.01 -4.39 -14.17
C SER A 333 -11.52 -4.09 -14.36
N LEU A 334 -11.07 -2.86 -14.09
CA LEU A 334 -9.68 -2.44 -14.23
C LEU A 334 -8.75 -3.19 -13.26
N ASP A 335 -7.87 -4.02 -13.80
CA ASP A 335 -6.84 -4.74 -13.06
C ASP A 335 -5.58 -3.87 -12.92
N LEU A 336 -5.57 -3.10 -11.83
CA LEU A 336 -4.43 -2.25 -11.46
C LEU A 336 -3.20 -3.05 -11.07
N ASP A 337 -3.37 -4.26 -10.52
CA ASP A 337 -2.27 -5.05 -9.98
C ASP A 337 -1.39 -5.59 -11.12
N LYS A 338 -1.96 -5.93 -12.28
CA LYS A 338 -1.18 -6.16 -13.52
C LYS A 338 -0.29 -4.97 -13.87
N VAL A 339 -0.85 -3.75 -13.90
CA VAL A 339 -0.13 -2.54 -14.32
C VAL A 339 0.99 -2.18 -13.34
N ILE A 340 0.70 -2.21 -12.03
CA ILE A 340 1.65 -1.87 -10.97
C ILE A 340 2.88 -2.79 -10.98
N ASN A 341 2.66 -4.10 -11.18
CA ASN A 341 3.71 -5.12 -11.16
C ASN A 341 4.47 -5.30 -12.48
N THR A 342 3.99 -4.71 -13.59
CA THR A 342 4.66 -4.81 -14.90
C THR A 342 6.05 -4.17 -14.86
N LYS A 343 7.06 -4.88 -15.38
CA LYS A 343 8.41 -4.36 -15.56
C LYS A 343 8.59 -3.75 -16.94
N CYS A 344 8.87 -2.45 -16.99
CA CYS A 344 9.05 -1.71 -18.23
C CYS A 344 10.53 -1.39 -18.51
N LEU A 345 11.03 -1.85 -19.66
CA LEU A 345 12.34 -1.48 -20.19
C LEU A 345 12.20 -0.35 -21.20
N LEU A 346 12.86 0.79 -20.98
CA LEU A 346 12.81 1.98 -21.82
C LEU A 346 14.15 2.13 -22.54
N LEU A 347 14.17 1.79 -23.83
CA LEU A 347 15.34 1.95 -24.68
C LEU A 347 15.31 3.36 -25.29
N GLY A 348 16.16 4.23 -24.75
CA GLY A 348 16.16 5.68 -24.99
C GLY A 348 15.57 6.46 -23.81
N ALA A 349 16.40 7.29 -23.17
CA ALA A 349 16.02 8.24 -22.10
C ALA A 349 15.83 9.68 -22.65
N GLY A 350 15.70 9.83 -23.97
CA GLY A 350 15.42 11.10 -24.63
C GLY A 350 14.00 11.64 -24.40
N THR A 351 13.52 12.46 -25.34
CA THR A 351 12.24 13.19 -25.25
C THR A 351 11.05 12.24 -25.04
N LEU A 352 11.03 11.11 -25.75
CA LEU A 352 10.02 10.06 -25.56
C LEU A 352 10.17 9.34 -24.21
N GLY A 353 11.37 8.84 -23.90
CA GLY A 353 11.69 8.12 -22.65
C GLY A 353 11.27 8.88 -21.40
N CYS A 354 11.59 10.17 -21.33
CA CYS A 354 11.20 11.04 -20.23
C CYS A 354 9.67 11.16 -20.06
N ASN A 355 8.92 11.27 -21.16
CA ASN A 355 7.45 11.40 -21.10
C ASN A 355 6.76 10.07 -20.77
N VAL A 356 7.18 8.97 -21.44
CA VAL A 356 6.70 7.61 -21.17
C VAL A 356 6.91 7.25 -19.70
N ALA A 357 8.10 7.48 -19.13
CA ALA A 357 8.39 7.19 -17.73
C ALA A 357 7.47 7.93 -16.74
N ARG A 358 7.17 9.21 -16.98
CA ARG A 358 6.24 9.98 -16.13
C ARG A 358 4.81 9.46 -16.23
N MET A 359 4.37 9.01 -17.40
CA MET A 359 3.04 8.42 -17.60
C MET A 359 2.93 7.02 -16.97
N LEU A 360 3.96 6.18 -17.10
CA LEU A 360 4.05 4.88 -16.42
C LEU A 360 3.94 5.03 -14.89
N MET A 361 4.66 6.01 -14.31
CA MET A 361 4.54 6.34 -12.89
C MET A 361 3.12 6.80 -12.49
N GLY A 362 2.45 7.58 -13.35
CA GLY A 362 1.06 8.00 -13.16
C GLY A 362 0.10 6.82 -13.08
N TRP A 363 0.31 5.81 -13.94
CA TRP A 363 -0.40 4.52 -13.94
C TRP A 363 0.01 3.55 -12.82
N GLY A 364 0.93 3.95 -11.94
CA GLY A 364 1.32 3.16 -10.78
C GLY A 364 2.42 2.12 -11.04
N VAL A 365 3.01 2.07 -12.24
CA VAL A 365 4.13 1.17 -12.56
C VAL A 365 5.28 1.40 -11.58
N ARG A 366 5.84 0.31 -11.03
CA ARG A 366 6.90 0.38 -10.02
C ARG A 366 8.29 0.05 -10.54
N HIS A 367 8.41 -0.70 -11.64
CA HIS A 367 9.68 -1.17 -12.19
C HIS A 367 9.98 -0.53 -13.55
N ILE A 368 10.93 0.41 -13.59
CA ILE A 368 11.28 1.19 -14.78
C ILE A 368 12.80 1.18 -14.99
N THR A 369 13.27 0.57 -16.07
CA THR A 369 14.70 0.50 -16.39
C THR A 369 15.02 1.30 -17.63
N PHE A 370 16.01 2.19 -17.58
CA PHE A 370 16.48 2.97 -18.72
C PHE A 370 17.75 2.41 -19.34
N VAL A 371 17.83 2.47 -20.66
CA VAL A 371 19.06 2.25 -21.44
C VAL A 371 19.31 3.47 -22.32
N ASP A 372 20.42 4.19 -22.11
CA ASP A 372 20.82 5.35 -22.91
C ASP A 372 22.33 5.62 -22.73
N ASN A 373 23.08 5.81 -23.81
CA ASN A 373 24.53 6.06 -23.78
C ASN A 373 24.89 7.56 -23.75
N ALA A 374 23.92 8.45 -23.98
CA ALA A 374 24.18 9.87 -24.17
C ALA A 374 24.23 10.65 -22.84
N LYS A 375 24.89 11.80 -22.90
CA LYS A 375 24.90 12.80 -21.82
C LYS A 375 23.86 13.88 -22.05
N ILE A 376 23.47 14.55 -20.97
CA ILE A 376 22.54 15.69 -21.00
C ILE A 376 23.28 16.94 -21.51
N SER A 377 22.68 17.59 -22.52
CA SER A 377 23.14 18.86 -23.10
C SER A 377 22.19 19.99 -22.74
N TYR A 378 22.65 21.25 -22.81
CA TYR A 378 21.85 22.44 -22.49
C TYR A 378 20.51 22.56 -23.25
N SER A 379 20.36 21.92 -24.42
CA SER A 379 19.12 21.91 -25.21
C SER A 379 18.10 20.84 -24.77
N ASN A 380 18.43 20.02 -23.76
CA ASN A 380 17.63 18.88 -23.34
C ASN A 380 16.57 19.21 -22.27
N PRO A 381 16.85 19.91 -21.15
CA PRO A 381 15.87 20.14 -20.08
C PRO A 381 14.51 20.69 -20.54
N VAL A 382 14.51 21.61 -21.50
CA VAL A 382 13.28 22.23 -22.05
C VAL A 382 12.41 21.29 -22.91
N ARG A 383 12.87 20.07 -23.19
CA ARG A 383 12.17 19.02 -23.97
C ARG A 383 12.07 17.68 -23.23
N GLN A 384 12.99 17.42 -22.31
CA GLN A 384 13.15 16.15 -21.60
C GLN A 384 12.81 16.37 -20.13
N PRO A 385 11.53 16.20 -19.70
CA PRO A 385 11.01 16.67 -18.40
C PRO A 385 11.59 15.98 -17.16
N LEU A 386 12.53 15.04 -17.32
CA LEU A 386 13.29 14.44 -16.23
C LEU A 386 14.61 15.17 -15.93
N TYR A 387 15.02 16.14 -16.74
CA TYR A 387 16.32 16.82 -16.57
C TYR A 387 16.15 18.30 -16.26
N GLU A 388 17.03 18.82 -15.41
CA GLU A 388 17.10 20.22 -15.03
C GLU A 388 18.41 20.85 -15.55
N PHE A 389 18.52 22.18 -15.47
CA PHE A 389 19.72 22.88 -15.97
C PHE A 389 20.99 22.46 -15.21
N GLU A 390 20.86 22.10 -13.93
CA GLU A 390 21.97 21.57 -13.11
C GLU A 390 22.59 20.28 -13.70
N ASP A 391 21.80 19.46 -14.39
CA ASP A 391 22.27 18.19 -14.96
C ASP A 391 23.15 18.37 -16.21
N CYS A 392 23.17 19.56 -16.79
CA CYS A 392 24.00 19.94 -17.93
C CYS A 392 25.43 20.37 -17.54
N LEU A 393 25.64 20.71 -16.25
CA LEU A 393 26.91 21.22 -15.75
C LEU A 393 27.99 20.13 -15.74
N GLY A 394 29.27 20.53 -15.72
CA GLY A 394 30.39 19.59 -15.66
C GLY A 394 30.55 18.66 -16.88
N GLY A 395 30.00 19.05 -18.04
CA GLY A 395 30.00 18.23 -19.25
C GLY A 395 28.84 17.25 -19.37
N GLY A 396 27.80 17.41 -18.55
CA GLY A 396 26.54 16.66 -18.61
C GLY A 396 26.58 15.32 -17.87
N LYS A 397 25.57 15.06 -17.05
CA LYS A 397 25.34 13.73 -16.45
C LYS A 397 24.91 12.73 -17.54
N SER A 398 25.13 11.43 -17.30
CA SER A 398 24.54 10.36 -18.12
C SER A 398 23.01 10.41 -18.03
N LYS A 399 22.33 10.35 -19.17
CA LYS A 399 20.86 10.43 -19.25
C LYS A 399 20.16 9.31 -18.49
N ALA A 400 20.63 8.07 -18.62
CA ALA A 400 20.04 6.92 -17.94
C ALA A 400 20.11 7.08 -16.41
N MET A 401 21.28 7.44 -15.88
CA MET A 401 21.49 7.63 -14.44
C MET A 401 20.70 8.82 -13.88
N ALA A 402 20.74 9.96 -14.57
CA ALA A 402 20.00 11.15 -14.15
C ALA A 402 18.47 10.93 -14.19
N ALA A 403 17.98 10.12 -15.13
CA ALA A 403 16.56 9.75 -15.17
C ALA A 403 16.16 8.94 -13.94
N VAL A 404 16.98 7.95 -13.52
CA VAL A 404 16.78 7.17 -12.28
C VAL A 404 16.76 8.07 -11.05
N ASP A 405 17.75 8.96 -10.91
CA ASP A 405 17.83 9.92 -9.81
C ASP A 405 16.55 10.77 -9.74
N ARG A 406 16.07 11.27 -10.89
CA ARG A 406 14.90 12.15 -10.93
C ARG A 406 13.58 11.41 -10.77
N LEU A 407 13.43 10.17 -11.26
CA LEU A 407 12.25 9.34 -10.93
C LEU A 407 12.19 9.07 -9.42
N THR A 408 13.34 8.73 -8.81
CA THR A 408 13.46 8.46 -7.37
C THR A 408 13.15 9.72 -6.54
N LYS A 409 13.58 10.91 -7.00
CA LYS A 409 13.19 12.21 -6.41
C LYS A 409 11.67 12.47 -6.52
N ILE A 410 11.00 12.08 -7.62
CA ILE A 410 9.54 12.25 -7.78
C ILE A 410 8.77 11.29 -6.87
N PHE A 411 9.14 10.01 -6.85
CA PHE A 411 8.44 8.96 -6.10
C PHE A 411 9.44 7.93 -5.55
N PRO A 412 9.86 8.04 -4.28
CA PRO A 412 10.81 7.10 -3.65
C PRO A 412 10.31 5.64 -3.50
N GLY A 413 9.11 5.35 -3.99
CA GLY A 413 8.57 3.99 -4.13
C GLY A 413 8.88 3.31 -5.46
N VAL A 414 9.44 4.02 -6.45
CA VAL A 414 9.86 3.43 -7.72
C VAL A 414 11.11 2.60 -7.51
N ASN A 415 11.18 1.43 -8.14
CA ASN A 415 12.41 0.72 -8.39
C ASN A 415 12.88 1.08 -9.81
N ALA A 416 13.79 2.05 -9.90
CA ALA A 416 14.31 2.53 -11.16
C ALA A 416 15.79 2.16 -11.31
N GLU A 417 16.14 1.62 -12.49
CA GLU A 417 17.51 1.22 -12.84
C GLU A 417 17.95 1.91 -14.15
N GLY A 418 19.26 2.09 -14.34
CA GLY A 418 19.81 2.87 -15.43
C GLY A 418 21.12 2.28 -15.93
N TYR A 419 21.19 2.05 -17.25
CA TYR A 419 22.33 1.43 -17.90
C TYR A 419 22.90 2.37 -18.97
N ASN A 420 24.12 2.86 -18.73
CA ASN A 420 24.86 3.66 -19.70
C ASN A 420 25.60 2.74 -20.67
N MET A 421 24.89 2.24 -21.68
CA MET A 421 25.39 1.30 -22.68
C MET A 421 24.93 1.70 -24.08
N SER A 422 25.73 1.36 -25.09
CA SER A 422 25.36 1.55 -26.50
C SER A 422 24.52 0.38 -26.99
N ILE A 423 23.71 0.61 -28.02
CA ILE A 423 23.01 -0.46 -28.76
C ILE A 423 23.65 -0.55 -30.14
N PRO A 424 24.34 -1.65 -30.48
CA PRO A 424 24.95 -1.82 -31.79
C PRO A 424 23.93 -1.73 -32.93
N MET A 425 24.32 -1.05 -34.01
CA MET A 425 23.46 -0.71 -35.15
C MET A 425 23.90 -1.46 -36.42
N PRO A 426 22.97 -1.94 -37.26
CA PRO A 426 23.29 -2.40 -38.61
C PRO A 426 24.08 -1.35 -39.42
N GLY A 427 24.98 -1.82 -40.29
CA GLY A 427 25.81 -0.97 -41.15
C GLY A 427 26.87 -0.12 -40.43
N HIS A 428 27.03 -0.27 -39.12
CA HIS A 428 28.04 0.44 -38.31
C HIS A 428 29.06 -0.59 -37.78
N PRO A 429 30.26 -0.71 -38.40
CA PRO A 429 31.17 -1.80 -38.06
C PRO A 429 31.64 -1.73 -36.61
N VAL A 430 31.73 -2.91 -35.98
CA VAL A 430 32.22 -3.10 -34.61
C VAL A 430 33.55 -3.84 -34.56
N ASN A 431 34.05 -4.31 -35.71
CA ASN A 431 35.29 -5.09 -35.84
C ASN A 431 36.58 -4.25 -35.93
N PHE A 432 36.51 -2.91 -35.83
CA PHE A 432 37.69 -2.02 -35.91
C PHE A 432 38.79 -2.33 -34.87
N SER A 433 38.45 -2.96 -33.75
CA SER A 433 39.41 -3.52 -32.80
C SER A 433 38.82 -4.70 -32.03
N GLN A 434 39.67 -5.59 -31.51
CA GLN A 434 39.24 -6.70 -30.65
C GLN A 434 38.48 -6.21 -29.40
N THR A 435 38.89 -5.04 -28.87
CA THR A 435 38.23 -4.38 -27.72
C THR A 435 36.82 -3.92 -28.07
N THR A 436 36.64 -3.31 -29.25
CA THR A 436 35.32 -2.84 -29.74
C THR A 436 34.38 -4.02 -29.95
N LEU A 437 34.86 -5.09 -30.58
CA LEU A 437 34.06 -6.30 -30.81
C LEU A 437 33.64 -6.96 -29.49
N SER A 438 34.57 -7.06 -28.53
CA SER A 438 34.33 -7.62 -27.20
C SER A 438 33.37 -6.75 -26.37
N GLN A 439 33.40 -5.43 -26.53
CA GLN A 439 32.44 -4.55 -25.88
C GLN A 439 31.05 -4.67 -26.50
N ALA A 440 30.94 -4.69 -27.84
CA ALA A 440 29.68 -4.92 -28.53
C ALA A 440 29.04 -6.26 -28.15
N GLN A 441 29.84 -7.31 -27.93
CA GLN A 441 29.33 -8.59 -27.43
C GLN A 441 28.72 -8.47 -26.03
N ARG A 442 29.41 -7.82 -25.08
CA ARG A 442 28.87 -7.58 -23.73
C ARG A 442 27.62 -6.71 -23.74
N ASP A 443 27.59 -5.69 -24.60
CA ASP A 443 26.43 -4.80 -24.75
C ASP A 443 25.22 -5.58 -25.32
N VAL A 444 25.44 -6.49 -26.27
CA VAL A 444 24.40 -7.42 -26.75
C VAL A 444 23.92 -8.35 -25.64
N GLU A 445 24.84 -9.03 -24.93
CA GLU A 445 24.50 -9.95 -23.83
C GLU A 445 23.71 -9.25 -22.71
N GLN A 446 24.08 -8.01 -22.38
CA GLN A 446 23.38 -7.19 -21.39
C GLN A 446 22.00 -6.75 -21.90
N LEU A 447 21.87 -6.31 -23.16
CA LEU A 447 20.58 -5.95 -23.76
C LEU A 447 19.63 -7.15 -23.82
N GLU A 448 20.18 -8.32 -24.19
CA GLU A 448 19.50 -9.60 -24.20
C GLU A 448 18.97 -10.02 -22.83
N LYS A 449 19.76 -9.80 -21.78
CA LYS A 449 19.37 -10.05 -20.38
C LYS A 449 18.26 -9.09 -19.97
N LEU A 450 18.42 -7.79 -20.21
CA LEU A 450 17.42 -6.78 -19.87
C LEU A 450 16.09 -7.05 -20.56
N ILE A 451 16.08 -7.36 -21.86
CA ILE A 451 14.85 -7.73 -22.59
C ILE A 451 14.22 -9.01 -22.00
N ALA A 452 15.00 -9.99 -21.55
CA ALA A 452 14.48 -11.20 -20.92
C ALA A 452 13.84 -10.95 -19.54
N GLU A 453 14.41 -10.06 -18.73
CA GLU A 453 13.98 -9.79 -17.34
C GLU A 453 12.75 -8.88 -17.21
N HIS A 454 12.41 -8.13 -18.27
CA HIS A 454 11.29 -7.19 -18.32
C HIS A 454 10.10 -7.75 -19.10
N ASP A 455 8.90 -7.24 -18.83
CA ASP A 455 7.65 -7.73 -19.43
C ASP A 455 7.29 -6.97 -20.71
N VAL A 456 7.51 -5.65 -20.69
CA VAL A 456 7.25 -4.73 -21.81
C VAL A 456 8.51 -3.96 -22.16
N VAL A 457 8.83 -3.90 -23.45
CA VAL A 457 9.97 -3.16 -24.00
C VAL A 457 9.46 -1.97 -24.82
N PHE A 458 9.86 -0.76 -24.44
CA PHE A 458 9.57 0.46 -25.17
C PHE A 458 10.76 0.85 -26.05
N LEU A 459 10.53 0.96 -27.37
CA LEU A 459 11.52 1.45 -28.33
C LEU A 459 11.31 2.96 -28.54
N LEU A 460 12.13 3.76 -27.87
CA LEU A 460 12.01 5.22 -27.74
C LEU A 460 13.27 5.94 -28.26
N MET A 461 13.97 5.28 -29.18
CA MET A 461 15.28 5.64 -29.71
C MET A 461 15.17 6.74 -30.79
N ASP A 462 16.29 7.35 -31.14
CA ASP A 462 16.38 8.49 -32.05
C ASP A 462 16.64 8.13 -33.52
N THR A 463 17.06 6.89 -33.81
CA THR A 463 17.30 6.43 -35.19
C THR A 463 16.53 5.15 -35.52
N ARG A 464 16.49 4.80 -36.81
CA ARG A 464 15.83 3.59 -37.30
C ARG A 464 16.68 2.33 -37.03
N GLU A 465 17.99 2.43 -37.21
CA GLU A 465 18.95 1.32 -37.15
C GLU A 465 19.06 0.78 -35.72
N SER A 466 19.08 1.69 -34.75
CA SER A 466 19.17 1.38 -33.33
C SER A 466 17.94 0.61 -32.80
N ARG A 467 16.77 0.75 -33.45
CA ARG A 467 15.56 -0.05 -33.16
C ARG A 467 15.63 -1.50 -33.67
N TRP A 468 16.54 -1.82 -34.60
CA TRP A 468 16.58 -3.14 -35.25
C TRP A 468 16.94 -4.25 -34.27
N LEU A 469 18.09 -4.13 -33.60
CA LEU A 469 18.59 -5.16 -32.69
C LEU A 469 17.60 -5.47 -31.55
N PRO A 470 17.05 -4.47 -30.81
CA PRO A 470 15.97 -4.71 -29.85
C PRO A 470 14.74 -5.40 -30.43
N THR A 471 14.37 -5.09 -31.69
CA THR A 471 13.21 -5.71 -32.35
C THR A 471 13.45 -7.20 -32.59
N VAL A 472 14.64 -7.59 -33.08
CA VAL A 472 15.02 -9.00 -33.30
C VAL A 472 15.02 -9.76 -31.97
N ILE A 473 15.72 -9.25 -30.96
CA ILE A 473 15.84 -9.90 -29.64
C ILE A 473 14.44 -10.05 -29.01
N ALA A 474 13.62 -9.00 -29.00
CA ALA A 474 12.30 -9.06 -28.39
C ALA A 474 11.31 -9.96 -29.14
N ALA A 475 11.41 -10.06 -30.47
CA ALA A 475 10.62 -10.99 -31.26
C ALA A 475 10.98 -12.45 -30.97
N SER A 476 12.28 -12.79 -30.91
CA SER A 476 12.77 -14.12 -30.53
C SER A 476 12.40 -14.47 -29.08
N LYS A 477 12.64 -13.56 -28.13
CA LYS A 477 12.29 -13.74 -26.70
C LYS A 477 10.80 -13.57 -26.38
N ARG A 478 9.96 -13.36 -27.40
CA ARG A 478 8.49 -13.23 -27.32
C ARG A 478 8.05 -12.21 -26.26
N LYS A 479 8.62 -11.01 -26.33
CA LYS A 479 8.32 -9.89 -25.43
C LYS A 479 7.35 -8.92 -26.08
N LEU A 480 6.50 -8.28 -25.27
CA LEU A 480 5.61 -7.24 -25.76
C LEU A 480 6.46 -5.99 -26.06
N VAL A 481 6.42 -5.52 -27.31
CA VAL A 481 7.14 -4.32 -27.73
C VAL A 481 6.16 -3.21 -28.06
N VAL A 482 6.40 -2.02 -27.52
CA VAL A 482 5.74 -0.76 -27.90
C VAL A 482 6.78 0.17 -28.51
N ASN A 483 6.67 0.42 -29.81
CA ASN A 483 7.54 1.32 -30.55
C ASN A 483 6.89 2.70 -30.69
N ALA A 484 7.62 3.77 -30.35
CA ALA A 484 7.21 5.14 -30.62
C ALA A 484 8.30 5.89 -31.39
N ALA A 485 7.91 6.60 -32.45
CA ALA A 485 8.79 7.40 -33.32
C ALA A 485 8.15 8.74 -33.69
N LEU A 486 8.98 9.76 -33.93
CA LEU A 486 8.59 11.17 -34.11
C LEU A 486 9.19 11.77 -35.37
N GLY A 487 8.34 12.28 -36.26
CA GLY A 487 8.72 13.21 -37.33
C GLY A 487 8.61 14.67 -36.91
N PHE A 488 8.63 15.57 -37.89
CA PHE A 488 8.48 17.02 -37.68
C PHE A 488 7.10 17.40 -37.10
N ASP A 489 6.02 16.99 -37.76
CA ASP A 489 4.62 17.26 -37.41
C ASP A 489 3.78 15.98 -37.22
N THR A 490 4.41 14.82 -37.28
CA THR A 490 3.78 13.48 -37.28
C THR A 490 4.41 12.57 -36.24
N PHE A 491 3.68 11.55 -35.81
CA PHE A 491 4.21 10.47 -34.97
C PHE A 491 3.63 9.12 -35.35
N VAL A 492 4.33 8.04 -34.97
CA VAL A 492 3.79 6.68 -34.98
C VAL A 492 4.03 6.02 -33.63
N VAL A 493 2.98 5.40 -33.10
CA VAL A 493 3.00 4.53 -31.91
C VAL A 493 2.45 3.18 -32.35
N MET A 494 3.17 2.08 -32.13
CA MET A 494 2.68 0.75 -32.53
C MET A 494 3.15 -0.36 -31.59
N ARG A 495 2.36 -1.42 -31.49
CA ARG A 495 2.78 -2.68 -30.86
C ARG A 495 3.31 -3.66 -31.91
N HIS A 496 4.35 -4.43 -31.59
CA HIS A 496 4.80 -5.50 -32.48
C HIS A 496 3.96 -6.76 -32.29
N GLY A 497 3.91 -7.63 -33.32
CA GLY A 497 3.26 -8.93 -33.20
C GLY A 497 3.98 -9.91 -32.28
N LEU A 498 3.25 -10.47 -31.33
CA LEU A 498 3.78 -11.38 -30.32
C LEU A 498 3.87 -12.80 -30.89
N LYS A 499 5.09 -13.27 -31.22
CA LYS A 499 5.29 -14.58 -31.85
C LYS A 499 4.82 -15.72 -30.91
N LYS A 500 4.11 -16.71 -31.47
CA LYS A 500 3.73 -17.94 -30.76
C LYS A 500 4.97 -18.80 -30.46
N PRO A 501 4.91 -19.69 -29.45
CA PRO A 501 5.90 -20.74 -29.29
C PRO A 501 6.00 -21.61 -30.56
N PRO A 502 7.18 -22.13 -30.92
CA PRO A 502 7.27 -23.23 -31.86
C PRO A 502 6.54 -24.42 -31.27
N ASN A 503 5.48 -24.89 -31.94
CA ASN A 503 4.78 -26.10 -31.52
C ASN A 503 5.77 -27.26 -31.58
N THR A 504 5.95 -27.96 -30.46
CA THR A 504 6.32 -29.39 -30.51
C THR A 504 5.19 -30.09 -31.25
N GLN A 505 5.40 -30.36 -32.54
CA GLN A 505 4.43 -31.05 -33.37
C GLN A 505 4.22 -32.47 -32.83
N SER A 506 3.10 -32.69 -32.15
CA SER A 506 2.41 -33.96 -32.30
C SER A 506 1.94 -34.03 -33.75
N VAL A 507 2.54 -34.95 -34.51
CA VAL A 507 2.20 -35.15 -35.92
C VAL A 507 0.78 -35.70 -36.04
N SER A 508 -0.17 -34.82 -36.36
CA SER A 508 -1.41 -35.18 -37.04
C SER A 508 -1.27 -34.79 -38.50
N THR A 509 -0.93 -35.78 -39.34
CA THR A 509 -0.84 -35.62 -40.79
C THR A 509 -2.21 -35.37 -41.41
N GLU A 510 -2.43 -34.16 -41.91
CA GLU A 510 -3.37 -33.83 -42.99
C GLU A 510 -2.60 -32.89 -43.95
N PRO A 511 -2.43 -33.23 -45.24
CA PRO A 511 -1.62 -32.43 -46.15
C PRO A 511 -2.43 -31.31 -46.81
N ASP A 512 -2.05 -30.06 -46.59
CA ASP A 512 -2.57 -28.92 -47.36
C ASP A 512 -2.17 -29.05 -48.85
N SER A 513 -3.14 -29.45 -49.68
CA SER A 513 -3.10 -29.32 -51.13
C SER A 513 -4.36 -28.61 -51.61
N SER A 514 -4.18 -27.72 -52.58
CA SER A 514 -5.10 -26.60 -52.89
C SER A 514 -6.16 -26.96 -53.95
N PRO A 515 -6.77 -25.99 -54.67
CA PRO A 515 -8.06 -25.38 -54.32
C PRO A 515 -9.20 -25.75 -55.31
N SER A 516 -10.47 -25.76 -54.88
CA SER A 516 -11.62 -25.64 -55.81
C SER A 516 -12.98 -25.44 -55.12
N CYS A 517 -13.96 -24.99 -55.91
CA CYS A 517 -15.32 -24.62 -55.49
C CYS A 517 -16.36 -25.69 -55.86
N SER A 518 -17.29 -26.04 -54.94
CA SER A 518 -18.60 -26.67 -55.22
C SER A 518 -19.40 -26.81 -53.90
N SER A 519 -20.46 -26.02 -53.64
CA SER A 519 -21.83 -26.08 -54.17
C SER A 519 -22.76 -27.12 -53.51
N ALA A 520 -23.53 -26.63 -52.51
CA ALA A 520 -24.90 -27.01 -52.12
C ALA A 520 -25.31 -28.47 -51.82
N SER A 521 -25.92 -28.69 -50.65
CA SER A 521 -27.40 -28.88 -50.57
C SER A 521 -27.94 -29.10 -49.12
N SER A 522 -29.00 -28.35 -48.77
CA SER A 522 -30.19 -28.68 -47.92
C SER A 522 -30.02 -29.40 -46.56
N SER A 523 -30.73 -29.09 -45.47
CA SER A 523 -32.09 -28.51 -45.28
C SER A 523 -32.36 -28.12 -43.81
N SER A 524 -33.31 -27.27 -43.40
CA SER A 524 -33.98 -26.10 -44.02
C SER A 524 -35.05 -25.52 -43.05
N SER A 525 -34.86 -24.31 -42.49
CA SER A 525 -35.95 -23.54 -41.86
C SER A 525 -35.66 -22.03 -41.80
N THR A 526 -36.58 -21.25 -42.37
CA THR A 526 -36.65 -19.77 -42.42
C THR A 526 -38.14 -19.40 -42.55
N PRO A 527 -38.60 -18.12 -42.43
CA PRO A 527 -37.83 -16.87 -42.26
C PRO A 527 -38.35 -15.88 -41.18
N ALA A 528 -37.47 -14.99 -40.74
CA ALA A 528 -37.68 -13.52 -40.59
C ALA A 528 -36.46 -12.92 -39.87
N GLY A 529 -35.75 -11.89 -40.35
CA GLY A 529 -35.77 -11.21 -41.65
C GLY A 529 -34.77 -10.06 -41.61
N ALA A 530 -33.65 -10.16 -42.32
CA ALA A 530 -32.61 -9.12 -42.37
C ALA A 530 -31.97 -9.05 -43.77
N ALA A 531 -31.59 -7.85 -44.19
CA ALA A 531 -31.08 -7.55 -45.53
C ALA A 531 -29.70 -8.19 -45.81
N PRO A 532 -29.34 -8.44 -47.10
CA PRO A 532 -28.10 -9.13 -47.44
C PRO A 532 -26.86 -8.28 -47.11
N ALA A 533 -25.87 -8.90 -46.48
CA ALA A 533 -24.57 -8.29 -46.26
C ALA A 533 -23.81 -8.11 -47.58
N VAL A 534 -23.28 -6.90 -47.79
CA VAL A 534 -22.46 -6.57 -48.97
C VAL A 534 -21.09 -7.28 -48.87
N PRO A 535 -20.62 -7.96 -49.93
CA PRO A 535 -19.29 -8.56 -49.94
C PRO A 535 -18.21 -7.47 -50.08
N GLY A 536 -17.78 -6.91 -48.95
CA GLY A 536 -16.83 -5.79 -48.90
C GLY A 536 -16.02 -5.66 -47.62
N SER A 537 -16.01 -6.68 -46.74
CA SER A 537 -15.18 -6.65 -45.53
C SER A 537 -13.69 -6.71 -45.90
N SER A 538 -12.97 -5.61 -45.63
CA SER A 538 -11.54 -5.45 -45.91
C SER A 538 -10.70 -6.67 -45.47
N LEU A 539 -9.84 -7.14 -46.37
CA LEU A 539 -8.84 -8.21 -46.14
C LEU A 539 -7.86 -7.92 -44.99
N PHE A 540 -7.86 -6.70 -44.45
CA PHE A 540 -7.00 -6.26 -43.34
C PHE A 540 -7.76 -6.03 -42.02
N SER A 541 -9.07 -6.32 -41.98
CA SER A 541 -9.84 -6.36 -40.73
C SER A 541 -9.51 -7.63 -39.92
N ASN A 542 -9.46 -7.51 -38.60
CA ASN A 542 -9.25 -8.62 -37.65
C ASN A 542 -7.91 -9.39 -37.72
N ILE A 543 -6.77 -8.70 -37.86
CA ILE A 543 -5.46 -9.36 -37.78
C ILE A 543 -5.16 -9.82 -36.33
N PRO A 544 -4.91 -11.12 -36.06
CA PRO A 544 -4.55 -11.61 -34.73
C PRO A 544 -3.19 -11.10 -34.25
N GLY A 545 -3.03 -10.88 -32.95
CA GLY A 545 -1.82 -10.26 -32.38
C GLY A 545 -0.50 -10.96 -32.73
N HIS A 546 -0.51 -12.28 -32.93
CA HIS A 546 0.68 -13.04 -33.34
C HIS A 546 1.07 -12.90 -34.83
N LYS A 547 0.19 -12.33 -35.66
CA LYS A 547 0.43 -12.07 -37.09
C LYS A 547 0.65 -10.59 -37.40
N LEU A 548 0.71 -9.71 -36.39
CA LEU A 548 0.98 -8.28 -36.60
C LEU A 548 2.43 -8.02 -36.99
N GLY A 549 2.63 -7.01 -37.84
CA GLY A 549 3.97 -6.57 -38.24
C GLY A 549 4.80 -5.98 -37.09
N CYS A 550 6.10 -5.93 -37.29
CA CYS A 550 6.98 -5.05 -36.51
C CYS A 550 7.19 -3.72 -37.25
N TYR A 551 7.95 -2.80 -36.66
CA TYR A 551 8.32 -1.51 -37.28
C TYR A 551 8.88 -1.67 -38.71
N PHE A 552 9.66 -2.74 -38.96
CA PHE A 552 10.32 -3.04 -40.23
C PHE A 552 9.48 -3.89 -41.21
N CYS A 553 8.19 -4.14 -40.95
CA CYS A 553 7.35 -4.95 -41.87
C CYS A 553 6.71 -4.14 -43.01
N ASN A 554 6.59 -2.82 -42.86
CA ASN A 554 5.92 -1.94 -43.85
C ASN A 554 6.93 -1.14 -44.68
N ASP A 555 8.19 -1.56 -44.69
CA ASP A 555 9.29 -0.90 -45.39
C ASP A 555 10.04 -1.96 -46.19
N VAL A 556 10.36 -1.64 -47.43
CA VAL A 556 11.03 -2.55 -48.38
C VAL A 556 12.55 -2.43 -48.32
N VAL A 557 13.10 -1.44 -47.62
CA VAL A 557 14.56 -1.22 -47.50
C VAL A 557 15.08 -1.70 -46.15
N ALA A 558 16.25 -2.32 -46.10
CA ALA A 558 16.93 -2.68 -44.86
C ALA A 558 17.43 -1.45 -44.07
N PRO A 559 17.56 -1.54 -42.73
CA PRO A 559 18.29 -0.54 -41.97
C PRO A 559 19.77 -0.53 -42.35
N GLY A 560 20.22 0.52 -43.04
CA GLY A 560 21.63 0.87 -43.25
C GLY A 560 22.01 2.18 -42.54
N ASP A 561 23.22 2.69 -42.75
CA ASP A 561 23.64 4.00 -42.22
C ASP A 561 22.78 5.14 -42.81
N SER A 562 21.67 5.45 -42.15
CA SER A 562 20.81 6.55 -42.56
C SER A 562 21.34 7.90 -42.16
N THR A 563 22.40 8.04 -41.35
CA THR A 563 22.83 9.34 -40.76
C THR A 563 23.16 10.43 -41.79
N ARG A 564 23.19 10.06 -43.07
CA ARG A 564 23.42 10.91 -44.25
C ARG A 564 22.14 11.24 -45.04
N ASP A 565 21.04 10.47 -44.90
CA ASP A 565 19.79 10.60 -45.66
C ASP A 565 18.52 10.64 -44.79
N ARG A 566 17.63 11.61 -45.10
CA ARG A 566 16.60 12.12 -44.18
C ARG A 566 15.32 11.29 -44.18
N THR A 567 15.07 10.53 -43.11
CA THR A 567 13.80 9.81 -42.87
C THR A 567 13.09 10.25 -41.59
N LEU A 568 11.86 9.75 -41.37
CA LEU A 568 10.95 10.16 -40.30
C LEU A 568 11.60 10.16 -38.90
N ASP A 569 12.38 9.14 -38.55
CA ASP A 569 12.96 8.94 -37.21
C ASP A 569 13.96 10.05 -36.81
N GLN A 570 14.72 10.59 -37.77
CA GLN A 570 15.91 11.41 -37.50
C GLN A 570 15.64 12.80 -36.90
N GLN A 571 14.37 13.18 -36.75
CA GLN A 571 13.97 14.53 -36.34
C GLN A 571 13.44 14.59 -34.90
N CYS A 572 13.78 13.63 -34.04
CA CYS A 572 13.48 13.69 -32.60
C CYS A 572 14.00 14.98 -31.91
N THR A 573 15.01 15.65 -32.48
CA THR A 573 15.50 16.98 -32.05
C THR A 573 14.86 18.17 -32.78
N VAL A 574 14.16 17.95 -33.89
CA VAL A 574 13.51 18.98 -34.72
C VAL A 574 12.01 18.65 -34.88
N SER A 575 11.39 18.04 -33.87
CA SER A 575 9.96 17.73 -33.81
C SER A 575 9.19 18.85 -33.10
N ARG A 576 7.94 19.13 -33.51
CA ARG A 576 7.04 20.04 -32.77
C ARG A 576 6.88 19.56 -31.31
N PRO A 577 7.15 20.39 -30.27
CA PRO A 577 7.29 19.91 -28.88
C PRO A 577 6.11 19.10 -28.31
N GLY A 578 4.88 19.34 -28.78
CA GLY A 578 3.70 18.59 -28.35
C GLY A 578 3.70 17.11 -28.76
N LEU A 579 4.38 16.74 -29.84
CA LEU A 579 4.35 15.38 -30.39
C LEU A 579 4.86 14.33 -29.41
N ALA A 580 5.96 14.61 -28.71
CA ALA A 580 6.57 13.64 -27.79
C ALA A 580 5.69 13.37 -26.55
N MET A 581 4.90 14.36 -26.11
CA MET A 581 3.92 14.18 -25.04
C MET A 581 2.73 13.34 -25.51
N ILE A 582 2.20 13.64 -26.70
CA ILE A 582 1.07 12.89 -27.30
C ILE A 582 1.47 11.43 -27.57
N ALA A 583 2.58 11.20 -28.28
CA ALA A 583 3.08 9.87 -28.59
C ALA A 583 3.48 9.09 -27.33
N GLY A 584 4.12 9.75 -26.35
CA GLY A 584 4.48 9.14 -25.07
C GLY A 584 3.27 8.71 -24.24
N ALA A 585 2.21 9.53 -24.20
CA ALA A 585 0.95 9.16 -23.57
C ALA A 585 0.28 7.99 -24.28
N LEU A 586 0.10 8.07 -25.61
CA LEU A 586 -0.53 7.02 -26.41
C LEU A 586 0.22 5.68 -26.34
N ALA A 587 1.55 5.70 -26.22
CA ALA A 587 2.35 4.49 -26.02
C ALA A 587 2.05 3.80 -24.69
N VAL A 588 1.86 4.57 -23.60
CA VAL A 588 1.50 4.02 -22.29
C VAL A 588 0.04 3.58 -22.25
N GLU A 589 -0.91 4.37 -22.77
CA GLU A 589 -2.33 3.98 -22.83
C GLU A 589 -2.54 2.71 -23.68
N MET A 590 -1.79 2.57 -24.78
CA MET A 590 -1.79 1.34 -25.58
C MET A 590 -1.23 0.16 -24.78
N MET A 591 -0.13 0.31 -24.03
CA MET A 591 0.38 -0.74 -23.14
C MET A 591 -0.67 -1.15 -22.11
N VAL A 592 -1.28 -0.19 -21.40
CA VAL A 592 -2.28 -0.48 -20.36
C VAL A 592 -3.49 -1.19 -20.98
N SER A 593 -3.99 -0.71 -22.13
CA SER A 593 -5.09 -1.37 -22.85
C SER A 593 -4.77 -2.82 -23.25
N ILE A 594 -3.55 -3.09 -23.72
CA ILE A 594 -3.09 -4.48 -24.01
C ILE A 594 -3.11 -5.34 -22.73
N LEU A 595 -2.64 -4.82 -21.59
CA LEU A 595 -2.59 -5.56 -20.31
C LEU A 595 -3.99 -5.83 -19.72
N GLN A 596 -4.98 -4.97 -20.01
CA GLN A 596 -6.37 -5.19 -19.61
C GLN A 596 -7.13 -6.16 -20.53
N HIS A 597 -6.69 -6.35 -21.77
CA HIS A 597 -7.30 -7.30 -22.69
C HIS A 597 -7.08 -8.76 -22.22
N SER A 598 -8.08 -9.63 -22.39
CA SER A 598 -8.02 -11.06 -22.02
C SER A 598 -6.86 -11.80 -22.70
N GLU A 599 -6.77 -11.70 -24.03
CA GLU A 599 -5.67 -12.22 -24.86
C GLU A 599 -4.30 -11.52 -24.66
N GLY A 600 -4.22 -10.43 -23.89
CA GLY A 600 -2.99 -9.65 -23.72
C GLY A 600 -2.37 -9.22 -25.06
N GLY A 601 -1.07 -9.47 -25.23
CA GLY A 601 -0.33 -9.16 -26.47
C GLY A 601 -0.82 -9.92 -27.71
N TYR A 602 -1.60 -11.01 -27.56
CA TYR A 602 -2.20 -11.75 -28.67
C TYR A 602 -3.51 -11.14 -29.18
N ALA A 603 -4.05 -10.12 -28.50
CA ALA A 603 -5.27 -9.41 -28.89
C ALA A 603 -5.28 -9.02 -30.37
N VAL A 604 -6.44 -9.16 -31.00
CA VAL A 604 -6.70 -8.73 -32.38
C VAL A 604 -6.49 -7.21 -32.51
N ALA A 605 -5.98 -6.75 -33.64
CA ALA A 605 -5.84 -5.32 -33.89
C ALA A 605 -7.18 -4.66 -34.22
N SER A 606 -7.64 -3.76 -33.34
CA SER A 606 -8.79 -2.90 -33.61
C SER A 606 -8.47 -1.84 -34.66
N SER A 607 -9.41 -1.60 -35.57
CA SER A 607 -9.39 -0.56 -36.60
C SER A 607 -10.25 0.65 -36.20
N SER A 608 -10.30 1.68 -37.06
CA SER A 608 -11.21 2.83 -36.88
C SER A 608 -12.69 2.47 -37.01
N ASP A 609 -13.00 1.40 -37.73
CA ASP A 609 -14.37 1.04 -38.10
C ASP A 609 -15.02 0.18 -36.99
N ASP A 610 -14.20 -0.48 -36.17
CA ASP A 610 -14.62 -1.25 -34.99
C ASP A 610 -15.22 -0.38 -33.87
N ARG A 611 -15.23 0.96 -34.02
CA ARG A 611 -15.89 1.92 -33.11
C ARG A 611 -17.39 1.68 -32.92
N MET A 612 -18.03 0.91 -33.81
CA MET A 612 -19.46 0.59 -33.76
C MET A 612 -19.79 -0.66 -32.93
N ASN A 613 -18.78 -1.45 -32.53
CA ASN A 613 -18.95 -2.63 -31.67
C ASN A 613 -18.64 -2.30 -30.20
N GLU A 614 -19.04 -3.17 -29.26
CA GLU A 614 -18.58 -3.05 -27.88
C GLU A 614 -17.03 -3.10 -27.83
N PRO A 615 -16.38 -2.17 -27.10
CA PRO A 615 -14.92 -2.11 -27.09
C PRO A 615 -14.32 -3.37 -26.47
N PRO A 616 -13.23 -3.93 -27.04
CA PRO A 616 -12.66 -5.20 -26.62
C PRO A 616 -12.02 -5.17 -25.22
N THR A 617 -11.85 -3.98 -24.64
CA THR A 617 -11.40 -3.78 -23.26
C THR A 617 -12.24 -2.72 -22.58
N SER A 618 -12.25 -2.74 -21.25
CA SER A 618 -12.89 -1.70 -20.43
C SER A 618 -12.23 -0.32 -20.50
N LEU A 619 -11.12 -0.18 -21.25
CA LEU A 619 -10.46 1.09 -21.58
C LEU A 619 -10.61 1.49 -23.05
N GLY A 620 -11.26 0.67 -23.89
CA GLY A 620 -11.46 0.94 -25.31
C GLY A 620 -10.79 -0.07 -26.25
N LEU A 621 -10.31 0.44 -27.38
CA LEU A 621 -9.74 -0.31 -28.51
C LEU A 621 -8.27 -0.72 -28.26
N VAL A 622 -7.82 -1.80 -28.91
CA VAL A 622 -6.40 -2.25 -28.88
C VAL A 622 -5.82 -2.21 -30.30
N PRO A 623 -5.41 -1.02 -30.79
CA PRO A 623 -4.92 -0.87 -32.16
C PRO A 623 -3.59 -1.60 -32.39
N HIS A 624 -3.22 -1.76 -33.67
CA HIS A 624 -1.87 -2.16 -34.05
C HIS A 624 -0.92 -0.96 -34.09
N GLN A 625 -1.29 0.07 -34.86
CA GLN A 625 -0.57 1.32 -34.99
C GLN A 625 -1.52 2.49 -34.74
N ILE A 626 -0.98 3.59 -34.24
CA ILE A 626 -1.61 4.90 -34.14
C ILE A 626 -0.67 5.86 -34.88
N ARG A 627 -1.13 6.44 -35.99
CA ARG A 627 -0.40 7.44 -36.78
C ARG A 627 -1.09 8.78 -36.65
N GLY A 628 -0.44 9.73 -36.01
CA GLY A 628 -1.00 11.06 -35.75
C GLY A 628 -0.36 12.16 -36.58
N PHE A 629 -1.19 13.11 -37.02
CA PHE A 629 -0.83 14.24 -37.88
C PHE A 629 -1.19 15.56 -37.18
N LEU A 630 -0.23 16.20 -36.51
CA LEU A 630 -0.46 17.43 -35.72
C LEU A 630 -0.69 18.68 -36.59
N SER A 631 -0.48 18.58 -37.90
CA SER A 631 -0.92 19.58 -38.89
C SER A 631 -2.43 19.52 -39.15
N ARG A 632 -3.08 18.37 -38.91
CA ARG A 632 -4.53 18.15 -39.13
C ARG A 632 -5.31 17.84 -37.86
N PHE A 633 -4.62 17.60 -36.73
CA PHE A 633 -5.18 17.11 -35.47
C PHE A 633 -5.94 15.78 -35.61
N ASP A 634 -5.44 14.91 -36.49
CA ASP A 634 -6.08 13.64 -36.85
C ASP A 634 -5.19 12.42 -36.51
N ASN A 635 -5.82 11.28 -36.23
CA ASN A 635 -5.19 10.01 -35.85
C ASN A 635 -5.80 8.84 -36.63
N VAL A 636 -4.96 8.13 -37.40
CA VAL A 636 -5.35 6.93 -38.18
C VAL A 636 -4.87 5.66 -37.47
N LEU A 637 -5.67 4.59 -37.52
CA LEU A 637 -5.41 3.31 -36.85
C LEU A 637 -5.14 2.15 -37.84
N PRO A 638 -4.05 2.16 -38.63
CA PRO A 638 -3.80 1.09 -39.59
C PRO A 638 -3.31 -0.20 -38.91
N ALA A 639 -3.78 -1.33 -39.42
CA ALA A 639 -3.25 -2.65 -39.10
C ALA A 639 -2.45 -3.21 -40.29
N SER A 640 -1.42 -4.02 -40.03
CA SER A 640 -0.60 -4.63 -41.08
C SER A 640 -0.11 -6.00 -40.64
N LEU A 641 -0.04 -6.93 -41.59
CA LEU A 641 0.48 -8.27 -41.36
C LEU A 641 2.00 -8.25 -41.18
N ALA A 642 2.52 -9.29 -40.51
CA ALA A 642 3.94 -9.59 -40.50
C ALA A 642 4.39 -10.01 -41.90
N PHE A 643 5.32 -9.23 -42.46
CA PHE A 643 5.92 -9.52 -43.76
C PHE A 643 6.92 -10.68 -43.65
N ASP A 644 6.80 -11.66 -44.54
CA ASP A 644 7.60 -12.88 -44.60
C ASP A 644 9.07 -12.59 -44.92
N LYS A 645 9.35 -11.60 -45.78
CA LYS A 645 10.71 -11.11 -46.09
C LYS A 645 11.20 -9.97 -45.19
N CYS A 646 10.57 -9.74 -44.03
CA CYS A 646 10.96 -8.66 -43.12
C CYS A 646 12.38 -8.82 -42.56
N THR A 647 13.20 -7.76 -42.65
CA THR A 647 14.61 -7.73 -42.19
C THR A 647 14.80 -7.84 -40.67
N ALA A 648 13.73 -7.85 -39.87
CA ALA A 648 13.81 -7.93 -38.40
C ALA A 648 12.96 -9.05 -37.75
N CYS A 649 11.81 -9.42 -38.31
CA CYS A 649 10.92 -10.42 -37.69
C CYS A 649 10.38 -11.50 -38.65
N SER A 650 11.02 -11.65 -39.82
CA SER A 650 10.83 -12.84 -40.66
C SER A 650 11.28 -14.10 -39.92
N PRO A 651 10.74 -15.29 -40.28
CA PRO A 651 11.24 -16.56 -39.76
C PRO A 651 12.75 -16.72 -40.02
N ILE A 652 13.21 -16.36 -41.23
CA ILE A 652 14.61 -16.49 -41.65
C ILE A 652 15.56 -15.73 -40.71
N VAL A 653 15.28 -14.45 -40.41
CA VAL A 653 16.13 -13.62 -39.53
C VAL A 653 16.12 -14.15 -38.10
N LEU A 654 14.96 -14.61 -37.61
CA LEU A 654 14.84 -15.18 -36.26
C LEU A 654 15.59 -16.52 -36.14
N ASP A 655 15.45 -17.41 -37.13
CA ASP A 655 16.14 -18.71 -37.15
C ASP A 655 17.68 -18.54 -37.21
N HIS A 656 18.19 -17.56 -37.98
CA HIS A 656 19.62 -17.25 -37.99
C HIS A 656 20.11 -16.66 -36.67
N TYR A 657 19.36 -15.72 -36.08
CA TYR A 657 19.70 -15.17 -34.76
C TYR A 657 19.67 -16.23 -33.65
N GLU A 658 18.66 -17.10 -33.61
CA GLU A 658 18.54 -18.15 -32.60
C GLU A 658 19.58 -19.27 -32.74
N ARG A 659 20.09 -19.52 -33.97
CA ARG A 659 21.14 -20.53 -34.24
C ARG A 659 22.57 -20.03 -34.11
N GLU A 660 22.85 -18.80 -34.55
CA GLU A 660 24.22 -18.26 -34.65
C GLU A 660 24.52 -17.18 -33.59
N GLY A 661 23.50 -16.62 -32.94
CA GLY A 661 23.61 -15.62 -31.88
C GLY A 661 24.46 -14.41 -32.30
N PHE A 662 25.44 -14.04 -31.46
CA PHE A 662 26.34 -12.92 -31.73
C PHE A 662 27.16 -13.09 -33.02
N SER A 663 27.39 -14.32 -33.51
CA SER A 663 28.11 -14.52 -34.79
C SER A 663 27.32 -14.02 -35.99
N PHE A 664 25.99 -14.16 -35.96
CA PHE A 664 25.10 -13.56 -36.97
C PHE A 664 25.02 -12.05 -36.81
N LEU A 665 24.81 -11.55 -35.58
CA LEU A 665 24.74 -10.11 -35.31
C LEU A 665 26.03 -9.38 -35.73
N SER A 666 27.19 -9.97 -35.47
CA SER A 666 28.49 -9.44 -35.90
C SER A 666 28.59 -9.34 -37.43
N LYS A 667 28.01 -10.27 -38.21
CA LYS A 667 27.91 -10.09 -39.68
C LYS A 667 27.05 -8.86 -40.00
N VAL A 668 25.84 -8.77 -39.43
CA VAL A 668 24.91 -7.66 -39.69
C VAL A 668 25.49 -6.27 -39.36
N PHE A 669 26.24 -6.13 -38.26
CA PHE A 669 26.85 -4.84 -37.89
C PHE A 669 27.99 -4.44 -38.83
N ASN A 670 28.78 -5.42 -39.31
CA ASN A 670 29.97 -5.17 -40.14
C ASN A 670 29.70 -5.18 -41.66
N SER A 671 28.54 -5.68 -42.11
CA SER A 671 28.14 -5.72 -43.51
C SER A 671 27.44 -4.44 -43.98
N SER A 672 27.42 -4.23 -45.31
CA SER A 672 26.55 -3.26 -45.97
C SER A 672 25.07 -3.61 -45.80
N HIS A 673 24.19 -2.61 -45.99
CA HIS A 673 22.72 -2.73 -45.90
C HIS A 673 22.15 -3.96 -46.65
N SER A 674 22.74 -4.31 -47.79
CA SER A 674 22.33 -5.43 -48.63
C SER A 674 22.30 -6.79 -47.91
N PHE A 675 23.15 -7.05 -46.90
CA PHE A 675 23.23 -8.39 -46.28
C PHE A 675 21.88 -8.87 -45.71
N LEU A 676 21.11 -7.96 -45.09
CA LEU A 676 19.78 -8.30 -44.59
C LEU A 676 18.73 -8.46 -45.71
N GLU A 677 18.88 -7.72 -46.81
CA GLU A 677 17.99 -7.80 -47.98
C GLU A 677 18.22 -9.08 -48.79
N ASP A 678 19.49 -9.47 -48.95
CA ASP A 678 19.92 -10.70 -49.60
C ASP A 678 19.43 -11.91 -48.81
N LEU A 679 19.60 -11.88 -47.48
CA LEU A 679 19.18 -12.96 -46.58
C LEU A 679 17.66 -13.20 -46.58
N THR A 680 16.85 -12.13 -46.66
CA THR A 680 15.38 -12.27 -46.67
C THR A 680 14.77 -12.40 -48.06
N GLY A 681 15.57 -12.34 -49.13
CA GLY A 681 15.07 -12.35 -50.50
C GLY A 681 14.35 -11.05 -50.90
N LEU A 682 14.63 -9.95 -50.19
CA LEU A 682 14.20 -8.59 -50.54
C LEU A 682 14.96 -8.07 -51.75
N THR A 683 16.25 -8.38 -51.89
CA THR A 683 17.04 -8.04 -53.09
C THR A 683 16.42 -8.63 -54.35
N LEU A 684 15.96 -9.89 -54.28
CA LEU A 684 15.23 -10.55 -55.37
C LEU A 684 13.89 -9.85 -55.66
N LEU A 685 13.15 -9.44 -54.62
CA LEU A 685 11.88 -8.72 -54.79
C LEU A 685 12.08 -7.35 -55.49
N HIS A 686 13.16 -6.63 -55.16
CA HIS A 686 13.53 -5.40 -55.84
C HIS A 686 13.87 -5.64 -57.32
N GLN A 687 14.62 -6.70 -57.63
CA GLN A 687 14.94 -7.08 -59.01
C GLN A 687 13.70 -7.49 -59.81
N GLU A 688 12.80 -8.29 -59.23
CA GLU A 688 11.51 -8.68 -59.82
C GLU A 688 10.63 -7.45 -60.10
N THR A 689 10.58 -6.49 -59.18
CA THR A 689 9.80 -5.25 -59.33
C THR A 689 10.38 -4.36 -60.44
N GLN A 690 11.70 -4.17 -60.48
CA GLN A 690 12.37 -3.40 -61.52
C GLN A 690 12.21 -4.04 -62.91
N ALA A 691 12.27 -5.37 -63.01
CA ALA A 691 12.01 -6.07 -64.27
C ALA A 691 10.56 -5.86 -64.75
N ALA A 692 9.58 -5.93 -63.84
CA ALA A 692 8.18 -5.68 -64.17
C ALA A 692 7.90 -4.22 -64.59
N GLU A 693 8.59 -3.23 -64.03
CA GLU A 693 8.51 -1.83 -64.47
C GLU A 693 9.06 -1.64 -65.90
N VAL A 694 10.15 -2.33 -66.26
CA VAL A 694 10.72 -2.29 -67.62
C VAL A 694 9.79 -2.91 -68.66
N ASP A 695 9.15 -4.04 -68.35
CA ASP A 695 8.15 -4.66 -69.24
C ASP A 695 6.91 -3.77 -69.44
N TYR A 696 6.43 -3.11 -68.38
CA TYR A 696 5.33 -2.13 -68.50
C TYR A 696 5.72 -0.90 -69.34
N GLY A 697 6.98 -0.46 -69.29
CA GLY A 697 7.49 0.63 -70.12
C GLY A 697 7.45 0.33 -71.63
N HIS A 698 7.62 -0.94 -72.03
CA HIS A 698 7.60 -1.32 -73.44
C HIS A 698 6.21 -1.40 -74.07
N THR A 699 5.14 -1.54 -73.28
CA THR A 699 3.75 -1.64 -73.80
C THR A 699 3.09 -0.30 -74.13
N TYR A 700 3.69 0.84 -73.75
CA TYR A 700 3.17 2.19 -74.02
C TYR A 700 4.05 3.01 -74.99
N THR A 701 4.49 2.40 -76.08
CA THR A 701 4.94 3.16 -77.26
C THR A 701 3.76 3.41 -78.20
N HIS A 702 3.17 4.61 -78.13
CA HIS A 702 2.15 5.04 -79.09
C HIS A 702 2.69 4.99 -80.53
N PRO A 703 2.01 4.32 -81.48
CA PRO A 703 2.37 4.45 -82.88
C PRO A 703 1.97 5.84 -83.37
N HIS A 704 2.93 6.59 -83.92
CA HIS A 704 2.68 7.87 -84.59
C HIS A 704 1.60 7.74 -85.68
N LYS A 705 0.61 8.63 -85.65
CA LYS A 705 -0.05 9.23 -86.81
C LYS A 705 -0.59 10.60 -86.45
#